data_AF-A0A1V9ZC51-F1
#
_entry.id   AF-A0A1V9ZC51-F1
#
_cell.length_a   1.000
_cell.length_b   1.000
_cell.length_c   1.000
_cell.angle_alpha   90.00
_cell.angle_beta   90.00
_cell.angle_gamma   90.00
#
_symmetry.space_group_name_H-M   'P 1'
#
loop_
_entity.id
_entity.type
_entity.pdbx_description
1 polymer ?
#
loop_
_entity_poly.entity_id
_entity_poly.type
_entity_poly.pdbx_seq_one_letter_code
_entity_poly.pdbx_strand_id
1 'polypeptide(L)'
;MSAVVIFLDSALSQALFGMLIWLNCSLTMSLLLFLKPYKQWTDTLVSSVMQFQLFLTLFLGIILQSQTINSDSTTITMVILASGLFTVILTGLLIINEIITSTKQEYLTAKTRRKNAIATYIQKLWKAAFRYALYQSCTTGHYYPKNHLCIPAMLHLGNHLRMAFRRVKAFDQPAPANYVAGVGRGAIGFTTRSDIGPARSDDPVDLIGMGRGRGLTMGGIPIGMPGGGRGSGTAGVGGFGRETDESGDRGDYSETNYDEFSGYTGAGLFNDMPYDQDDAEADDIYAKIDERMDSKRKRRRELKQLEDMKKARRERPKISDQFADLKTSLSEVSDAEWEAIPDIGDHSLRYKQQRRAEIYTPVPDNLLDPRTQTSTTVVGTDTPSGLASTIGGMTSSLTGLAEARGAVLSLKLDKMSDSISGQTVVDPKGYLTDLNSLKITSDAEVGDIKKARLLMRSVTTTNPKHAPGWIAAARLEEVAGKLVQARSIIAQGCESCPTSEDVWLEAARLQTPENAKKILANAVRHVPTSVKVWLAAAKLESSDDATKLVLRRALEFIPNAVAIWKAVIELEDAEGARLMLGRAVECVPQSVDMWLALARLETYEHAKRTLNRARATIPTDPTIWIAAAKLEEANGKGNNVDKIIMAAIRSLNRNDIVIDRDTWLKEAEACEQAEAPLTCAALVRQTLNIGVEEEDRKRTWIDDAETFTSKGAYITAKAIYSVALETFPTKKSIWLRAVALEKQMNTADSKANIMVLLQKAIEACPLCEVLWLMAAKEAWLQGSVDEARSILRRAFLQNPNSEEIWIAAVKLEWENNEIQRARALLAKARAQAPTARVWMKSILLEREIEIDSAEEALLLEGMGRYKTFDKMYMMAGQYYEGRENWESARKAYRDGIAACPKSVPLWKLSCNLEERTQGPVKARTVLELARLRNPKNDLLWLEAVRLERRHGNIKGQENLLAKALQECPDSGMLLAESIELAPRTQKKRVSLEALKKKDNDPAVCLSVSRLFWHERKVTKARKWFERTVQLNPDFGDGWAYYYAFELKDGNESQRNDVLNRCVNAEPRHGSLWCAISKQTANRKKSTKDLLKLVVASLPVLNQE
;
A
#
# COMPACT_ATOMS: atom_id res chain seq x y z
N MET A 1 -24.27 -34.92 -33.11
CA MET A 1 -25.11 -33.69 -33.07
C MET A 1 -24.99 -32.88 -34.35
N SER A 2 -23.86 -32.22 -34.63
CA SER A 2 -23.66 -31.41 -35.86
C SER A 2 -24.09 -32.09 -37.16
N ALA A 3 -23.77 -33.38 -37.32
CA ALA A 3 -24.12 -34.16 -38.51
C ALA A 3 -25.64 -34.31 -38.81
N VAL A 4 -26.53 -34.07 -37.85
CA VAL A 4 -27.98 -34.28 -38.02
C VAL A 4 -28.67 -33.08 -38.68
N VAL A 5 -28.21 -31.85 -38.40
CA VAL A 5 -28.86 -30.62 -38.88
C VAL A 5 -28.65 -30.40 -40.40
N ILE A 6 -27.59 -30.99 -40.95
CA ILE A 6 -27.16 -30.81 -42.35
C ILE A 6 -28.10 -31.55 -43.35
N PHE A 7 -28.87 -32.55 -42.89
CA PHE A 7 -29.69 -33.43 -43.73
C PHE A 7 -31.18 -33.01 -43.84
N LEU A 8 -31.48 -31.72 -43.73
CA LEU A 8 -32.85 -31.19 -43.83
C LEU A 8 -32.95 -30.14 -44.94
N ASP A 9 -33.51 -30.51 -46.09
CA ASP A 9 -33.49 -29.72 -47.33
C ASP A 9 -34.31 -28.41 -47.32
N SER A 10 -35.08 -28.12 -46.26
CA SER A 10 -35.81 -26.85 -46.14
C SER A 10 -35.31 -26.00 -44.97
N ALA A 11 -34.92 -24.76 -45.27
CA ALA A 11 -34.43 -23.80 -44.28
C ALA A 11 -35.43 -23.56 -43.13
N LEU A 12 -36.73 -23.63 -43.41
CA LEU A 12 -37.80 -23.51 -42.42
C LEU A 12 -37.78 -24.68 -41.42
N SER A 13 -37.54 -25.92 -41.90
CA SER A 13 -37.36 -27.08 -41.00
C SER A 13 -36.07 -26.99 -40.18
N GLN A 14 -34.96 -26.52 -40.75
CA GLN A 14 -33.71 -26.29 -40.00
C GLN A 14 -33.90 -25.23 -38.91
N ALA A 15 -34.58 -24.12 -39.21
CA ALA A 15 -34.87 -23.07 -38.25
C ALA A 15 -35.79 -23.54 -37.11
N LEU A 16 -36.83 -24.32 -37.42
CA LEU A 16 -37.73 -24.91 -36.40
C LEU A 16 -37.01 -25.93 -35.52
N PHE A 17 -36.17 -26.81 -36.09
CA PHE A 17 -35.35 -27.73 -35.30
C PHE A 17 -34.33 -26.98 -34.43
N GLY A 18 -33.71 -25.93 -34.96
CA GLY A 18 -32.81 -25.04 -34.21
C GLY A 18 -33.51 -24.40 -33.00
N MET A 19 -34.71 -23.83 -33.21
CA MET A 19 -35.52 -23.30 -32.11
C MET A 19 -35.93 -24.39 -31.12
N LEU A 20 -36.34 -25.58 -31.57
CA LEU A 20 -36.79 -26.66 -30.67
C LEU A 20 -35.65 -27.26 -29.83
N ILE A 21 -34.44 -27.35 -30.38
CA ILE A 21 -33.23 -27.70 -29.63
C ILE A 21 -32.90 -26.60 -28.61
N TRP A 22 -32.93 -25.33 -29.03
CA TRP A 22 -32.65 -24.19 -28.16
C TRP A 22 -33.65 -24.07 -26.99
N LEU A 23 -34.94 -24.28 -27.25
CA LEU A 23 -36.00 -24.24 -26.23
C LEU A 23 -35.82 -25.38 -25.20
N ASN A 24 -35.49 -26.60 -25.66
CA ASN A 24 -35.16 -27.71 -24.75
C ASN A 24 -33.89 -27.47 -23.93
N CYS A 25 -32.84 -26.90 -24.53
CA CYS A 25 -31.64 -26.48 -23.78
C CYS A 25 -31.95 -25.39 -22.74
N SER A 26 -32.76 -24.37 -23.09
CA SER A 26 -33.16 -23.34 -22.13
C SER A 26 -34.03 -23.90 -21.01
N LEU A 27 -34.94 -24.83 -21.31
CA LEU A 27 -35.81 -25.48 -20.33
C LEU A 27 -34.99 -26.33 -19.34
N THR A 28 -34.07 -27.15 -19.86
CA THR A 28 -33.19 -28.00 -19.04
C THR A 28 -32.22 -27.18 -18.19
N MET A 29 -31.65 -26.09 -18.71
CA MET A 29 -30.84 -25.15 -17.92
C MET A 29 -31.65 -24.50 -16.79
N SER A 30 -32.89 -24.07 -17.07
CA SER A 30 -33.78 -23.53 -16.04
C SER A 30 -34.16 -24.59 -14.98
N LEU A 31 -34.32 -25.85 -15.38
CA LEU A 31 -34.60 -26.97 -14.48
C LEU A 31 -33.40 -27.29 -13.58
N LEU A 32 -32.18 -27.29 -14.12
CA LEU A 32 -30.94 -27.53 -13.36
C LEU A 32 -30.68 -26.43 -12.31
N LEU A 33 -30.93 -25.17 -12.67
CA LEU A 33 -30.88 -24.04 -11.72
C LEU A 33 -31.95 -24.14 -10.63
N PHE A 34 -33.15 -24.64 -10.95
CA PHE A 34 -34.23 -24.84 -9.99
C PHE A 34 -33.97 -26.00 -9.02
N LEU A 35 -33.42 -27.12 -9.51
CA LEU A 35 -33.21 -28.34 -8.73
C LEU A 35 -31.97 -28.30 -7.81
N LYS A 36 -31.04 -27.36 -8.02
CA LYS A 36 -29.84 -27.09 -7.20
C LYS A 36 -29.08 -28.35 -6.71
N PRO A 37 -28.65 -29.25 -7.61
CA PRO A 37 -28.02 -30.52 -7.23
C PRO A 37 -26.59 -30.39 -6.66
N TYR A 38 -25.95 -29.23 -6.78
CA TYR A 38 -24.55 -29.03 -6.40
C TYR A 38 -24.41 -28.27 -5.07
N LYS A 39 -23.43 -28.68 -4.26
CA LYS A 39 -23.32 -28.32 -2.84
C LYS A 39 -22.32 -27.21 -2.52
N GLN A 40 -21.62 -26.70 -3.54
CA GLN A 40 -20.62 -25.62 -3.45
C GLN A 40 -20.80 -24.64 -4.62
N TRP A 41 -20.50 -23.37 -4.38
CA TRP A 41 -20.98 -22.23 -5.19
C TRP A 41 -20.06 -21.84 -6.37
N THR A 42 -18.76 -22.16 -6.26
CA THR A 42 -17.75 -21.87 -7.30
C THR A 42 -18.08 -22.55 -8.61
N ASP A 43 -18.34 -23.86 -8.53
CA ASP A 43 -18.38 -24.74 -9.70
C ASP A 43 -19.68 -24.51 -10.49
N THR A 44 -20.78 -24.19 -9.80
CA THR A 44 -22.04 -23.78 -10.41
C THR A 44 -21.94 -22.44 -11.14
N LEU A 45 -21.23 -21.46 -10.57
CA LEU A 45 -21.07 -20.15 -11.20
C LEU A 45 -20.12 -20.24 -12.41
N VAL A 46 -18.98 -20.93 -12.28
CA VAL A 46 -18.04 -21.13 -13.39
C VAL A 46 -18.70 -21.94 -14.51
N SER A 47 -19.40 -23.05 -14.18
CA SER A 47 -20.08 -23.87 -15.19
C SER A 47 -21.17 -23.09 -15.92
N SER A 48 -22.05 -22.37 -15.21
CA SER A 48 -23.12 -21.57 -15.84
C SER A 48 -22.58 -20.41 -16.69
N VAL A 49 -21.50 -19.75 -16.27
CA VAL A 49 -20.84 -18.70 -17.08
C VAL A 49 -20.16 -19.29 -18.32
N MET A 50 -19.47 -20.44 -18.21
CA MET A 50 -18.88 -21.11 -19.38
C MET A 50 -19.95 -21.60 -20.36
N GLN A 51 -21.05 -22.16 -19.85
CA GLN A 51 -22.19 -22.58 -20.68
C GLN A 51 -22.86 -21.38 -21.37
N PHE A 52 -23.10 -20.28 -20.65
CA PHE A 52 -23.63 -19.04 -21.23
C PHE A 52 -22.72 -18.48 -22.34
N GLN A 53 -21.40 -18.45 -22.12
CA GLN A 53 -20.43 -18.02 -23.12
C GLN A 53 -20.44 -18.92 -24.37
N LEU A 54 -20.59 -20.24 -24.20
CA LEU A 54 -20.67 -21.20 -25.30
C LEU A 54 -21.99 -21.06 -26.08
N PHE A 55 -23.10 -20.76 -25.41
CA PHE A 55 -24.36 -20.41 -26.08
C PHE A 55 -24.27 -19.07 -26.81
N LEU A 56 -23.61 -18.05 -26.25
CA LEU A 56 -23.43 -16.74 -26.88
C LEU A 56 -22.62 -16.85 -28.18
N THR A 57 -21.51 -17.60 -28.18
CA THR A 57 -20.69 -17.78 -29.39
C THR A 57 -21.38 -18.61 -30.46
N LEU A 58 -22.12 -19.65 -30.07
CA LEU A 58 -22.90 -20.47 -31.00
C LEU A 58 -24.08 -19.69 -31.60
N PHE A 59 -24.74 -18.84 -30.81
CA PHE A 59 -25.79 -17.92 -31.26
C PHE A 59 -25.26 -16.86 -32.23
N LEU A 60 -24.10 -16.23 -31.95
CA LEU A 60 -23.44 -15.32 -32.91
C LEU A 60 -23.06 -16.04 -34.20
N GLY A 61 -22.59 -17.30 -34.13
CA GLY A 61 -22.28 -18.11 -35.31
C GLY A 61 -23.51 -18.32 -36.21
N ILE A 62 -24.66 -18.67 -35.61
CA ILE A 62 -25.93 -18.82 -36.33
C ILE A 62 -26.40 -17.48 -36.92
N ILE A 63 -26.26 -16.35 -36.21
CA ILE A 63 -26.60 -15.02 -36.74
C ILE A 63 -25.75 -14.69 -37.97
N LEU A 64 -24.43 -14.88 -37.89
CA LEU A 64 -23.51 -14.62 -39.02
C LEU A 64 -23.85 -15.48 -40.23
N GLN A 65 -24.22 -16.74 -40.04
CA GLN A 65 -24.58 -17.64 -41.13
C GLN A 65 -25.98 -17.35 -41.69
N SER A 66 -26.92 -16.87 -40.85
CA SER A 66 -28.28 -16.50 -41.24
C SER A 66 -28.39 -15.23 -42.09
N GLN A 67 -27.37 -14.36 -42.13
CA GLN A 67 -27.38 -13.14 -42.94
C GLN A 67 -27.22 -13.38 -44.47
N THR A 68 -27.18 -14.63 -44.91
CA THR A 68 -26.84 -15.01 -46.31
C THR A 68 -28.04 -15.37 -47.20
N ILE A 69 -29.29 -15.25 -46.72
CA ILE A 69 -30.50 -15.74 -47.43
C ILE A 69 -31.61 -14.67 -47.50
N ASN A 70 -32.41 -14.72 -48.58
CA ASN A 70 -33.32 -13.68 -49.12
C ASN A 70 -34.34 -12.98 -48.18
N SER A 71 -34.86 -11.85 -48.73
CA SER A 71 -35.72 -10.81 -48.13
C SER A 71 -36.82 -11.26 -47.17
N ASP A 72 -37.51 -12.35 -47.48
CA ASP A 72 -38.73 -12.75 -46.78
C ASP A 72 -38.42 -13.35 -45.39
N SER A 73 -37.13 -13.60 -45.11
CA SER A 73 -36.59 -14.05 -43.81
C SER A 73 -36.61 -12.97 -42.72
N THR A 74 -36.80 -11.69 -43.05
CA THR A 74 -36.61 -10.54 -42.14
C THR A 74 -37.51 -10.57 -40.90
N THR A 75 -38.77 -10.98 -41.02
CA THR A 75 -39.70 -11.06 -39.87
C THR A 75 -39.32 -12.21 -38.94
N ILE A 76 -38.93 -13.35 -39.49
CA ILE A 76 -38.53 -14.56 -38.74
C ILE A 76 -37.22 -14.29 -37.99
N THR A 77 -36.23 -13.66 -38.63
CA THR A 77 -34.96 -13.29 -37.97
C THR A 77 -35.18 -12.26 -36.85
N MET A 78 -36.07 -11.29 -37.02
CA MET A 78 -36.45 -10.36 -35.94
C MET A 78 -37.12 -11.06 -34.74
N VAL A 79 -38.00 -12.04 -34.98
CA VAL A 79 -38.63 -12.82 -33.89
C VAL A 79 -37.60 -13.69 -33.15
N ILE A 80 -36.65 -14.30 -33.87
CA ILE A 80 -35.53 -15.07 -33.28
C ILE A 80 -34.61 -14.17 -32.45
N LEU A 81 -34.25 -12.99 -32.96
CA LEU A 81 -33.45 -12.00 -32.22
C LEU A 81 -34.17 -11.48 -30.97
N ALA A 82 -35.47 -11.17 -31.05
CA ALA A 82 -36.24 -10.67 -29.91
C ALA A 82 -36.40 -11.72 -28.80
N SER A 83 -36.69 -12.97 -29.17
CA SER A 83 -36.82 -14.09 -28.21
C SER A 83 -35.47 -14.51 -27.60
N GLY A 84 -34.38 -14.48 -28.38
CA GLY A 84 -33.02 -14.65 -27.88
C GLY A 84 -32.60 -13.55 -26.90
N LEU A 85 -32.88 -12.29 -27.21
CA LEU A 85 -32.57 -11.16 -26.32
C LEU A 85 -33.38 -11.23 -25.02
N PHE A 86 -34.68 -11.52 -25.10
CA PHE A 86 -35.56 -11.60 -23.94
C PHE A 86 -35.13 -12.69 -22.95
N THR A 87 -34.75 -13.88 -23.45
CA THR A 87 -34.30 -14.99 -22.59
C THR A 87 -32.92 -14.75 -21.96
N VAL A 88 -31.99 -14.09 -22.67
CA VAL A 88 -30.71 -13.62 -22.10
C VAL A 88 -30.95 -12.60 -20.98
N ILE A 89 -31.86 -11.65 -21.16
CA ILE A 89 -32.22 -10.67 -20.11
C ILE A 89 -32.87 -11.35 -18.91
N LEU A 90 -33.83 -12.25 -19.14
CA LEU A 90 -34.55 -12.97 -18.07
C LEU A 90 -33.61 -13.85 -17.24
N THR A 91 -32.71 -14.61 -17.88
CA THR A 91 -31.72 -15.44 -17.17
C THR A 91 -30.72 -14.60 -16.38
N GLY A 92 -30.24 -13.48 -16.93
CA GLY A 92 -29.40 -12.53 -16.21
C GLY A 92 -30.07 -11.95 -14.96
N LEU A 93 -31.34 -11.55 -15.05
CA LEU A 93 -32.11 -11.04 -13.92
C LEU A 93 -32.33 -12.09 -12.82
N LEU A 94 -32.58 -13.35 -13.18
CA LEU A 94 -32.72 -14.45 -12.22
C LEU A 94 -31.41 -14.71 -11.45
N ILE A 95 -30.27 -14.72 -12.15
CA ILE A 95 -28.94 -14.88 -11.52
C ILE A 95 -28.65 -13.73 -10.55
N ILE A 96 -28.93 -12.49 -10.95
CA ILE A 96 -28.74 -11.30 -10.08
C ILE A 96 -29.62 -11.39 -8.82
N ASN A 97 -30.89 -11.81 -8.96
CA ASN A 97 -31.79 -11.98 -7.82
C ASN A 97 -31.34 -13.11 -6.87
N GLU A 98 -30.78 -14.20 -7.39
CA GLU A 98 -30.21 -15.28 -6.57
C GLU A 98 -28.96 -14.82 -5.80
N ILE A 99 -28.08 -14.02 -6.40
CA ILE A 99 -26.93 -13.41 -5.71
C ILE A 99 -27.42 -12.46 -4.59
N ILE A 100 -28.42 -11.62 -4.86
CA ILE A 100 -28.98 -10.68 -3.86
C ILE A 100 -29.70 -11.41 -2.71
N THR A 101 -30.32 -12.56 -2.96
CA THR A 101 -31.04 -13.33 -1.91
C THR A 101 -30.10 -14.22 -1.09
N SER A 102 -29.11 -14.87 -1.70
CA SER A 102 -28.10 -15.69 -1.01
C SER A 102 -27.24 -14.87 -0.03
N THR A 103 -26.66 -13.75 -0.49
CA THR A 103 -25.85 -12.84 0.36
C THR A 103 -26.61 -12.32 1.60
N LYS A 104 -27.94 -12.09 1.48
CA LYS A 104 -28.79 -11.73 2.62
C LYS A 104 -28.92 -12.88 3.63
N GLN A 105 -29.07 -14.12 3.17
CA GLN A 105 -29.13 -15.30 4.04
C GLN A 105 -27.79 -15.59 4.73
N GLU A 106 -26.66 -15.43 4.02
CA GLU A 106 -25.32 -15.56 4.62
C GLU A 106 -25.07 -14.50 5.70
N TYR A 107 -25.40 -13.23 5.43
CA TYR A 107 -25.29 -12.17 6.42
C TYR A 107 -26.14 -12.46 7.68
N LEU A 108 -27.38 -12.93 7.50
CA LEU A 108 -28.27 -13.27 8.63
C LEU A 108 -27.75 -14.47 9.44
N THR A 109 -27.31 -15.54 8.78
CA THR A 109 -26.78 -16.74 9.46
C THR A 109 -25.43 -16.49 10.14
N ALA A 110 -24.55 -15.66 9.55
CA ALA A 110 -23.33 -15.19 10.21
C ALA A 110 -23.66 -14.34 11.47
N LYS A 111 -24.68 -13.47 11.38
CA LYS A 111 -25.11 -12.60 12.48
C LYS A 111 -25.73 -13.38 13.65
N THR A 112 -26.52 -14.42 13.39
CA THR A 112 -27.05 -15.30 14.45
C THR A 112 -25.98 -16.21 15.05
N ARG A 113 -25.11 -16.84 14.22
CA ARG A 113 -23.95 -17.61 14.69
C ARG A 113 -23.05 -16.77 15.59
N ARG A 114 -22.73 -15.52 15.21
CA ARG A 114 -21.90 -14.61 16.01
C ARG A 114 -22.58 -14.22 17.34
N LYS A 115 -23.88 -13.94 17.36
CA LYS A 115 -24.64 -13.71 18.61
C LYS A 115 -24.57 -14.92 19.55
N ASN A 116 -24.81 -16.13 19.03
CA ASN A 116 -24.83 -17.35 19.84
C ASN A 116 -23.43 -17.75 20.34
N ALA A 117 -22.38 -17.53 19.54
CA ALA A 117 -20.99 -17.71 19.96
C ALA A 117 -20.61 -16.74 21.10
N ILE A 118 -20.98 -15.46 20.98
CA ILE A 118 -20.74 -14.46 22.03
C ILE A 118 -21.51 -14.82 23.32
N ALA A 119 -22.79 -15.16 23.22
CA ALA A 119 -23.60 -15.53 24.38
C ALA A 119 -23.06 -16.77 25.11
N THR A 120 -22.69 -17.83 24.38
CA THR A 120 -22.12 -19.05 24.96
C THR A 120 -20.71 -18.84 25.52
N TYR A 121 -19.91 -17.96 24.92
CA TYR A 121 -18.59 -17.59 25.45
C TYR A 121 -18.69 -16.77 26.74
N ILE A 122 -19.59 -15.78 26.79
CA ILE A 122 -19.89 -15.01 28.01
C ILE A 122 -20.40 -15.94 29.12
N GLN A 123 -21.33 -16.85 28.83
CA GLN A 123 -21.80 -17.83 29.83
C GLN A 123 -20.67 -18.76 30.32
N LYS A 124 -19.73 -19.17 29.45
CA LYS A 124 -18.57 -19.97 29.85
C LYS A 124 -17.61 -19.19 30.75
N LEU A 125 -17.30 -17.94 30.41
CA LEU A 125 -16.49 -17.03 31.24
C LEU A 125 -17.14 -16.77 32.60
N TRP A 126 -18.43 -16.45 32.64
CA TRP A 126 -19.15 -16.18 33.89
C TRP A 126 -19.22 -17.44 34.77
N LYS A 127 -19.49 -18.62 34.18
CA LYS A 127 -19.43 -19.91 34.88
C LYS A 127 -18.00 -20.34 35.25
N ALA A 128 -16.95 -19.74 34.70
CA ALA A 128 -15.57 -19.97 35.13
C ALA A 128 -15.22 -19.06 36.32
N ALA A 129 -15.45 -17.74 36.18
CA ALA A 129 -15.25 -16.75 37.23
C ALA A 129 -16.03 -17.09 38.51
N PHE A 130 -17.30 -17.49 38.40
CA PHE A 130 -18.12 -17.89 39.54
C PHE A 130 -17.59 -19.15 40.27
N ARG A 131 -17.06 -20.14 39.52
CA ARG A 131 -16.44 -21.33 40.12
C ARG A 131 -15.08 -21.03 40.74
N TYR A 132 -14.30 -20.14 40.16
CA TYR A 132 -13.03 -19.69 40.73
C TYR A 132 -13.24 -18.88 42.01
N ALA A 133 -14.20 -17.94 42.02
CA ALA A 133 -14.56 -17.17 43.21
C ALA A 133 -15.08 -18.07 44.35
N LEU A 134 -15.94 -19.05 44.04
CA LEU A 134 -16.37 -20.05 45.03
C LEU A 134 -15.19 -20.87 45.57
N TYR A 135 -14.34 -21.42 44.69
CA TYR A 135 -13.14 -22.15 45.10
C TYR A 135 -12.25 -21.31 46.04
N GLN A 136 -11.96 -20.06 45.66
CA GLN A 136 -11.15 -19.15 46.45
C GLN A 136 -11.79 -18.89 47.83
N SER A 137 -13.10 -18.60 47.88
CA SER A 137 -13.83 -18.37 49.15
C SER A 137 -13.86 -19.58 50.10
N CYS A 138 -13.85 -20.80 49.54
CA CYS A 138 -13.70 -22.04 50.33
C CYS A 138 -12.26 -22.21 50.82
N THR A 139 -11.25 -21.93 50.00
CA THR A 139 -9.83 -22.07 50.40
C THR A 139 -9.37 -21.02 51.42
N THR A 140 -9.98 -19.83 51.44
CA THR A 140 -9.71 -18.81 52.47
C THR A 140 -10.60 -18.97 53.72
N GLY A 141 -11.33 -20.08 53.86
CA GLY A 141 -12.11 -20.41 55.05
C GLY A 141 -13.36 -19.55 55.31
N HIS A 142 -13.71 -18.61 54.44
CA HIS A 142 -14.85 -17.71 54.63
C HIS A 142 -16.21 -18.35 54.29
N TYR A 143 -16.23 -19.52 53.65
CA TYR A 143 -17.46 -20.21 53.28
C TYR A 143 -17.36 -21.73 53.47
N TYR A 144 -18.15 -22.28 54.41
CA TYR A 144 -18.25 -23.72 54.67
C TYR A 144 -19.72 -24.18 54.56
N PRO A 145 -20.10 -24.92 53.49
CA PRO A 145 -21.42 -25.54 53.41
C PRO A 145 -21.50 -26.75 54.35
N LYS A 146 -22.45 -26.73 55.30
CA LYS A 146 -22.67 -27.87 56.20
C LYS A 146 -23.22 -29.08 55.44
N ASN A 147 -22.60 -30.24 55.68
CA ASN A 147 -23.02 -31.59 55.30
C ASN A 147 -23.22 -31.94 53.80
N HIS A 148 -22.95 -31.03 52.86
CA HIS A 148 -22.92 -31.36 51.43
C HIS A 148 -21.67 -30.83 50.71
N LEU A 149 -21.03 -31.71 49.94
CA LEU A 149 -19.84 -31.44 49.13
C LEU A 149 -20.11 -30.33 48.09
N CYS A 150 -19.22 -29.33 47.99
CA CYS A 150 -19.37 -28.24 47.02
C CYS A 150 -18.97 -28.70 45.60
N ILE A 151 -19.90 -29.37 44.92
CA ILE A 151 -19.71 -29.95 43.57
C ILE A 151 -19.09 -28.96 42.56
N PRO A 152 -19.44 -27.66 42.50
CA PRO A 152 -18.84 -26.74 41.52
C PRO A 152 -17.34 -26.48 41.73
N ALA A 153 -16.85 -26.46 42.98
CA ALA A 153 -15.44 -26.31 43.30
C ALA A 153 -14.67 -27.63 43.04
N MET A 154 -15.25 -28.76 43.47
CA MET A 154 -14.77 -30.10 43.14
C MET A 154 -14.67 -30.36 41.63
N LEU A 155 -15.58 -29.80 40.82
CA LEU A 155 -15.49 -29.86 39.35
C LEU A 155 -14.35 -29.01 38.77
N HIS A 156 -13.84 -28.01 39.49
CA HIS A 156 -12.65 -27.26 39.04
C HIS A 156 -11.37 -28.08 39.27
N LEU A 157 -11.31 -28.84 40.37
CA LEU A 157 -10.23 -29.78 40.67
C LEU A 157 -10.30 -31.03 39.76
N GLY A 158 -11.49 -31.62 39.64
CA GLY A 158 -11.74 -32.82 38.84
C GLY A 158 -11.59 -32.62 37.33
N ASN A 159 -11.78 -31.41 36.80
CA ASN A 159 -11.47 -31.11 35.40
C ASN A 159 -9.96 -30.97 35.12
N HIS A 160 -9.14 -30.73 36.14
CA HIS A 160 -7.68 -30.84 36.03
C HIS A 160 -7.23 -32.31 35.94
N LEU A 161 -7.89 -33.21 36.68
CA LEU A 161 -7.59 -34.66 36.69
C LEU A 161 -8.22 -35.42 35.49
N ARG A 162 -9.32 -34.92 34.91
CA ARG A 162 -10.09 -35.62 33.87
C ARG A 162 -9.43 -35.76 32.49
N MET A 163 -8.24 -35.20 32.25
CA MET A 163 -7.54 -35.42 30.98
C MET A 163 -6.80 -36.75 30.91
N ALA A 164 -6.61 -37.47 32.02
CA ALA A 164 -5.79 -38.69 32.08
C ALA A 164 -6.49 -39.99 31.62
N PHE A 165 -7.79 -40.19 31.91
CA PHE A 165 -8.46 -41.49 31.70
C PHE A 165 -9.88 -41.39 31.12
N ARG A 166 -10.07 -41.87 29.86
CA ARG A 166 -11.32 -42.51 29.39
C ARG A 166 -11.25 -43.11 27.96
N ARG A 167 -11.06 -44.42 27.88
CA ARG A 167 -11.67 -45.36 26.91
C ARG A 167 -11.98 -46.68 27.64
N VAL A 168 -12.55 -47.66 26.93
CA VAL A 168 -13.05 -48.95 27.44
C VAL A 168 -14.33 -48.84 28.30
N LYS A 169 -15.42 -49.45 27.78
CA LYS A 169 -16.57 -50.06 28.48
C LYS A 169 -17.58 -50.63 27.46
N ALA A 170 -17.06 -51.51 26.60
CA ALA A 170 -17.84 -52.14 25.51
C ALA A 170 -17.28 -53.51 25.07
N PHE A 171 -16.07 -53.88 25.51
CA PHE A 171 -15.46 -55.20 25.27
C PHE A 171 -15.59 -56.14 26.48
N ASP A 172 -15.90 -55.60 27.67
CA ASP A 172 -15.94 -56.34 28.94
C ASP A 172 -17.28 -57.07 29.18
N GLN A 173 -18.11 -57.20 28.15
CA GLN A 173 -19.39 -57.91 28.18
C GLN A 173 -19.44 -58.92 27.02
N PRO A 174 -19.81 -60.19 27.27
CA PRO A 174 -20.04 -61.14 26.20
C PRO A 174 -21.25 -60.72 25.35
N ALA A 175 -21.27 -61.12 24.08
CA ALA A 175 -22.39 -60.85 23.19
C ALA A 175 -23.71 -61.46 23.75
N PRO A 176 -24.86 -60.79 23.62
CA PRO A 176 -26.15 -61.35 24.03
C PRO A 176 -26.43 -62.66 23.30
N ALA A 177 -26.87 -63.70 24.02
CA ALA A 177 -26.98 -65.06 23.50
C ALA A 177 -27.89 -65.24 22.26
N ASN A 178 -28.82 -64.29 22.04
CA ASN A 178 -29.78 -64.30 20.93
C ASN A 178 -29.41 -63.30 19.81
N TYR A 179 -28.22 -62.68 19.84
CA TYR A 179 -27.78 -61.75 18.80
C TYR A 179 -27.11 -62.49 17.62
N VAL A 180 -27.84 -62.64 16.52
CA VAL A 180 -27.29 -63.09 15.24
C VAL A 180 -26.64 -61.90 14.53
N ALA A 181 -25.35 -61.97 14.22
CA ALA A 181 -24.66 -60.92 13.47
C ALA A 181 -25.22 -60.81 12.04
N GLY A 182 -25.26 -59.59 11.48
CA GLY A 182 -25.96 -59.30 10.22
C GLY A 182 -27.44 -59.04 10.46
N VAL A 183 -28.23 -60.09 10.73
CA VAL A 183 -29.69 -59.99 10.95
C VAL A 183 -30.03 -59.06 12.12
N GLY A 184 -29.37 -59.25 13.28
CA GLY A 184 -29.52 -58.38 14.46
C GLY A 184 -28.99 -56.95 14.28
N ARG A 185 -28.30 -56.65 13.17
CA ARG A 185 -27.89 -55.31 12.75
C ARG A 185 -28.88 -54.68 11.75
N GLY A 186 -29.87 -55.43 11.28
CA GLY A 186 -30.76 -55.01 10.19
C GLY A 186 -30.08 -54.97 8.82
N ALA A 187 -29.00 -55.74 8.63
CA ALA A 187 -28.29 -55.82 7.35
C ALA A 187 -28.86 -56.99 6.51
N ILE A 188 -29.29 -56.66 5.29
CA ILE A 188 -29.77 -57.61 4.27
C ILE A 188 -28.84 -57.47 3.06
N GLY A 189 -28.50 -58.58 2.40
CA GLY A 189 -27.73 -58.56 1.15
C GLY A 189 -28.48 -57.83 0.03
N PHE A 190 -27.77 -57.11 -0.82
CA PHE A 190 -28.39 -56.41 -1.95
C PHE A 190 -28.66 -57.42 -3.08
N THR A 191 -29.91 -57.88 -3.20
CA THR A 191 -30.33 -58.61 -4.40
C THR A 191 -30.26 -57.69 -5.62
N THR A 192 -29.72 -58.23 -6.71
CA THR A 192 -29.56 -57.54 -7.99
C THR A 192 -30.61 -58.04 -8.99
N ARG A 193 -30.62 -57.45 -10.19
CA ARG A 193 -31.74 -57.60 -11.13
C ARG A 193 -31.81 -58.98 -11.82
N SER A 194 -30.82 -59.84 -11.63
CA SER A 194 -30.84 -61.25 -12.01
C SER A 194 -31.71 -62.11 -11.08
N ASP A 195 -31.92 -61.68 -9.83
CA ASP A 195 -32.18 -62.59 -8.71
C ASP A 195 -33.67 -62.71 -8.34
N ILE A 196 -34.58 -62.08 -9.10
CA ILE A 196 -36.01 -62.01 -8.79
C ILE A 196 -36.87 -62.36 -10.02
N GLY A 197 -37.23 -63.64 -10.13
CA GLY A 197 -38.33 -64.12 -10.98
C GLY A 197 -39.71 -63.88 -10.35
N PRO A 198 -40.82 -63.87 -11.12
CA PRO A 198 -42.09 -63.35 -10.64
C PRO A 198 -43.07 -64.41 -10.07
N ALA A 199 -43.17 -64.56 -8.75
CA ALA A 199 -44.45 -64.70 -8.00
C ALA A 199 -44.31 -64.80 -6.46
N ARG A 200 -45.36 -64.36 -5.78
CA ARG A 200 -45.73 -64.46 -4.34
C ARG A 200 -45.72 -65.90 -3.77
N SER A 201 -45.71 -66.19 -2.45
CA SER A 201 -45.94 -65.35 -1.23
C SER A 201 -45.47 -66.03 0.08
N ASP A 202 -45.13 -65.20 1.06
CA ASP A 202 -45.37 -65.27 2.53
C ASP A 202 -44.96 -66.52 3.38
N ASP A 203 -44.06 -66.25 4.36
CA ASP A 203 -44.07 -66.70 5.78
C ASP A 203 -43.67 -68.19 6.17
N PRO A 204 -43.32 -68.51 7.46
CA PRO A 204 -41.96 -68.32 8.02
C PRO A 204 -41.46 -69.45 9.01
N VAL A 205 -40.43 -69.16 9.85
CA VAL A 205 -40.10 -69.68 11.24
C VAL A 205 -38.77 -70.46 11.47
N ASP A 206 -38.00 -69.94 12.45
CA ASP A 206 -36.95 -70.44 13.41
C ASP A 206 -36.17 -71.77 13.27
N LEU A 207 -34.87 -71.79 13.70
CA LEU A 207 -34.44 -72.41 15.00
C LEU A 207 -32.95 -72.20 15.48
N ILE A 208 -32.76 -72.48 16.78
CA ILE A 208 -31.61 -72.65 17.71
C ILE A 208 -30.51 -73.63 17.19
N GLY A 209 -29.23 -73.73 17.65
CA GLY A 209 -28.38 -73.00 18.64
C GLY A 209 -27.40 -73.89 19.48
N MET A 210 -26.30 -73.32 20.01
CA MET A 210 -25.28 -73.89 20.97
C MET A 210 -24.29 -75.04 20.56
N GLY A 211 -23.03 -75.01 21.07
CA GLY A 211 -22.12 -76.19 21.12
C GLY A 211 -20.61 -75.95 21.44
N ARG A 212 -20.09 -76.47 22.57
CA ARG A 212 -18.72 -76.29 23.15
C ARG A 212 -17.54 -77.00 22.42
N GLY A 213 -16.27 -76.57 22.65
CA GLY A 213 -15.19 -77.52 23.04
C GLY A 213 -13.71 -77.40 22.57
N ARG A 214 -12.82 -76.91 23.46
CA ARG A 214 -11.46 -77.44 23.84
C ARG A 214 -10.36 -77.83 22.78
N GLY A 215 -9.26 -77.04 22.73
CA GLY A 215 -7.87 -77.51 22.95
C GLY A 215 -6.88 -77.83 21.78
N LEU A 216 -5.69 -77.18 21.81
CA LEU A 216 -4.28 -77.62 21.52
C LEU A 216 -4.01 -78.82 20.56
N THR A 217 -3.01 -78.86 19.65
CA THR A 217 -1.63 -78.27 19.62
C THR A 217 -0.97 -78.39 18.21
N MET A 218 0.03 -77.53 17.88
CA MET A 218 1.14 -77.75 16.88
C MET A 218 0.76 -77.92 15.37
N GLY A 219 1.63 -77.69 14.35
CA GLY A 219 3.05 -77.26 14.43
C GLY A 219 3.91 -77.02 13.14
N GLY A 220 3.38 -76.63 11.97
CA GLY A 220 4.05 -75.69 11.01
C GLY A 220 5.17 -76.06 9.99
N ILE A 221 5.31 -75.17 8.97
CA ILE A 221 6.53 -74.81 8.15
C ILE A 221 6.96 -75.83 7.04
N PRO A 222 7.63 -75.47 5.90
CA PRO A 222 7.67 -74.26 5.02
C PRO A 222 7.04 -74.55 3.61
N ILE A 223 7.01 -73.74 2.52
CA ILE A 223 7.46 -72.39 2.09
C ILE A 223 8.85 -72.22 1.40
N GLY A 224 8.87 -72.00 0.07
CA GLY A 224 9.96 -71.35 -0.71
C GLY A 224 9.46 -70.87 -2.09
N MET A 225 9.27 -69.56 -2.35
CA MET A 225 10.27 -68.53 -2.78
C MET A 225 10.47 -68.44 -4.32
N PRO A 226 10.77 -67.25 -4.91
CA PRO A 226 10.55 -65.86 -4.44
C PRO A 226 10.14 -64.84 -5.55
N GLY A 227 9.60 -63.65 -5.20
CA GLY A 227 9.48 -62.53 -6.16
C GLY A 227 8.91 -61.20 -5.63
N GLY A 228 9.24 -60.09 -6.31
CA GLY A 228 8.44 -58.85 -6.40
C GLY A 228 8.23 -57.98 -5.14
N GLY A 229 8.93 -56.84 -5.00
CA GLY A 229 8.78 -55.95 -3.84
C GLY A 229 7.89 -54.72 -4.04
N ARG A 230 7.28 -54.28 -2.92
CA ARG A 230 6.78 -52.91 -2.57
C ARG A 230 5.40 -52.43 -3.05
N GLY A 231 4.50 -52.27 -2.08
CA GLY A 231 4.02 -50.92 -1.72
C GLY A 231 2.51 -50.75 -1.47
N SER A 232 2.14 -50.27 -0.27
CA SER A 232 0.75 -50.04 0.18
C SER A 232 -0.09 -51.33 0.33
N GLY A 233 -1.13 -51.42 1.16
CA GLY A 233 -1.60 -50.50 2.21
C GLY A 233 -2.98 -50.95 2.72
N THR A 234 -3.24 -50.78 4.03
CA THR A 234 -4.55 -51.01 4.69
C THR A 234 -5.26 -52.34 4.38
N ALA A 235 -4.94 -53.40 5.14
CA ALA A 235 -5.79 -54.59 5.26
C ALA A 235 -5.86 -55.05 6.72
N GLY A 236 -6.88 -54.58 7.44
CA GLY A 236 -7.20 -55.01 8.79
C GLY A 236 -8.71 -54.88 9.01
N VAL A 237 -9.33 -55.91 9.60
CA VAL A 237 -10.78 -56.14 9.69
C VAL A 237 -11.44 -56.47 8.34
N GLY A 238 -11.84 -57.74 8.18
CA GLY A 238 -12.55 -58.23 7.00
C GLY A 238 -12.37 -59.73 6.81
N GLY A 239 -13.09 -60.54 7.58
CA GLY A 239 -13.19 -61.98 7.30
C GLY A 239 -14.18 -62.18 6.15
N PHE A 240 -13.70 -62.53 4.98
CA PHE A 240 -14.55 -62.97 3.87
C PHE A 240 -15.11 -64.35 4.21
N GLY A 241 -16.42 -64.53 4.00
CA GLY A 241 -17.05 -65.83 4.17
C GLY A 241 -16.71 -66.75 3.01
N ARG A 242 -16.58 -68.05 3.28
CA ARG A 242 -16.81 -69.09 2.27
C ARG A 242 -18.29 -69.01 1.90
N GLU A 243 -18.58 -68.46 0.73
CA GLU A 243 -19.88 -68.63 0.10
C GLU A 243 -19.89 -70.02 -0.56
N THR A 244 -21.02 -70.72 -0.48
CA THR A 244 -21.26 -71.99 -1.17
C THR A 244 -22.22 -71.71 -2.31
N ASP A 245 -21.77 -71.90 -3.55
CA ASP A 245 -22.64 -71.80 -4.73
C ASP A 245 -23.75 -72.87 -4.68
N GLU A 246 -24.82 -72.68 -5.45
CA GLU A 246 -25.98 -73.60 -5.46
C GLU A 246 -25.63 -75.05 -5.89
N SER A 247 -24.44 -75.27 -6.45
CA SER A 247 -23.91 -76.61 -6.77
C SER A 247 -23.21 -77.31 -5.59
N GLY A 248 -23.02 -76.64 -4.44
CA GLY A 248 -22.49 -77.21 -3.20
C GLY A 248 -20.97 -77.19 -3.03
N ASP A 249 -20.21 -76.67 -3.99
CA ASP A 249 -18.74 -76.51 -3.92
C ASP A 249 -18.33 -75.53 -2.79
N ARG A 250 -17.11 -75.70 -2.29
CA ARG A 250 -16.53 -75.04 -1.11
C ARG A 250 -15.14 -74.47 -1.38
N GLY A 251 -14.87 -74.05 -2.61
CA GLY A 251 -13.63 -73.37 -3.00
C GLY A 251 -13.29 -72.14 -2.14
N ASP A 252 -12.02 -71.72 -2.20
CA ASP A 252 -11.57 -70.40 -1.72
C ASP A 252 -11.06 -69.64 -2.95
N TYR A 253 -11.89 -68.74 -3.47
CA TYR A 253 -11.60 -67.95 -4.67
C TYR A 253 -11.02 -66.57 -4.33
N SER A 254 -10.35 -66.41 -3.18
CA SER A 254 -9.66 -65.17 -2.84
C SER A 254 -8.43 -64.93 -3.72
N GLU A 255 -8.15 -63.67 -4.07
CA GLU A 255 -6.92 -63.29 -4.81
C GLU A 255 -5.64 -63.74 -4.08
N THR A 256 -5.69 -63.92 -2.75
CA THR A 256 -4.59 -64.47 -1.95
C THR A 256 -4.37 -65.97 -2.08
N ASN A 257 -5.35 -66.71 -2.60
CA ASN A 257 -5.25 -68.14 -2.95
C ASN A 257 -5.09 -68.35 -4.47
N TYR A 258 -5.03 -67.27 -5.26
CA TYR A 258 -4.77 -67.33 -6.70
C TYR A 258 -3.31 -67.02 -7.00
N ASP A 259 -2.64 -67.94 -7.70
CA ASP A 259 -1.34 -67.73 -8.32
C ASP A 259 -1.50 -67.64 -9.85
N GLU A 260 -0.81 -66.69 -10.47
CA GLU A 260 -0.94 -66.40 -11.91
C GLU A 260 -0.37 -67.53 -12.79
N PHE A 261 0.46 -68.42 -12.22
CA PHE A 261 1.03 -69.57 -12.93
C PHE A 261 0.31 -70.89 -12.64
N SER A 262 -0.07 -71.17 -11.38
CA SER A 262 -0.70 -72.42 -10.95
C SER A 262 -2.21 -72.37 -10.71
N GLY A 263 -2.84 -71.19 -10.84
CA GLY A 263 -4.27 -70.98 -10.62
C GLY A 263 -4.64 -70.89 -9.14
N TYR A 264 -5.86 -71.26 -8.78
CA TYR A 264 -6.26 -71.34 -7.37
C TYR A 264 -5.56 -72.52 -6.68
N THR A 265 -4.79 -72.26 -5.61
CA THR A 265 -3.97 -73.26 -4.92
C THR A 265 -4.77 -74.17 -3.98
N GLY A 266 -5.88 -74.72 -4.49
CA GLY A 266 -6.75 -75.65 -3.78
C GLY A 266 -6.42 -77.12 -4.07
N ALA A 267 -5.78 -77.80 -3.11
CA ALA A 267 -5.55 -79.25 -3.13
C ALA A 267 -6.84 -80.09 -2.92
N GLY A 268 -7.99 -79.59 -3.38
CA GLY A 268 -9.31 -80.22 -3.23
C GLY A 268 -9.88 -80.83 -4.51
N LEU A 269 -9.44 -80.38 -5.69
CA LEU A 269 -10.14 -80.61 -6.98
C LEU A 269 -10.36 -82.08 -7.36
N PHE A 270 -9.56 -83.00 -6.82
CA PHE A 270 -9.67 -84.45 -7.05
C PHE A 270 -9.92 -85.25 -5.75
N ASN A 271 -9.96 -84.61 -4.59
CA ASN A 271 -10.06 -85.28 -3.27
C ASN A 271 -11.50 -85.71 -2.90
N ASP A 272 -12.52 -85.22 -3.60
CA ASP A 272 -13.92 -85.62 -3.40
C ASP A 272 -14.34 -86.82 -4.29
N MET A 273 -13.44 -87.33 -5.14
CA MET A 273 -13.62 -88.61 -5.83
C MET A 273 -13.24 -89.78 -4.90
N PRO A 274 -13.89 -90.95 -5.00
CA PRO A 274 -13.38 -92.17 -4.39
C PRO A 274 -11.97 -92.47 -4.92
N TYR A 275 -11.03 -92.72 -4.02
CA TYR A 275 -9.64 -93.04 -4.31
C TYR A 275 -9.42 -94.51 -4.00
N ASP A 276 -9.39 -95.34 -5.03
CA ASP A 276 -9.38 -96.79 -4.90
C ASP A 276 -7.95 -97.34 -4.76
N GLN A 277 -7.84 -98.65 -4.52
CA GLN A 277 -6.54 -99.30 -4.30
C GLN A 277 -5.64 -99.24 -5.55
N ASP A 278 -6.22 -99.25 -6.74
CA ASP A 278 -5.52 -99.11 -8.02
C ASP A 278 -4.96 -97.68 -8.19
N ASP A 279 -5.68 -96.65 -7.74
CA ASP A 279 -5.19 -95.25 -7.72
C ASP A 279 -4.03 -95.11 -6.73
N ALA A 280 -4.14 -95.74 -5.55
CA ALA A 280 -3.09 -95.77 -4.55
C ALA A 280 -1.81 -96.43 -5.07
N GLU A 281 -1.91 -97.55 -5.81
CA GLU A 281 -0.74 -98.15 -6.46
C GLU A 281 -0.22 -97.30 -7.63
N ALA A 282 -1.09 -96.64 -8.40
CA ALA A 282 -0.68 -95.75 -9.48
C ALA A 282 0.11 -94.53 -8.99
N ASP A 283 -0.39 -93.81 -7.98
CA ASP A 283 0.31 -92.66 -7.39
C ASP A 283 1.59 -93.09 -6.66
N ASP A 284 1.61 -94.25 -6.00
CA ASP A 284 2.82 -94.79 -5.38
C ASP A 284 3.83 -95.27 -6.46
N ILE A 285 3.41 -95.56 -7.69
CA ILE A 285 4.29 -95.77 -8.85
C ILE A 285 4.78 -94.43 -9.41
N TYR A 286 3.92 -93.43 -9.62
CA TYR A 286 4.31 -92.11 -10.12
C TYR A 286 5.26 -91.38 -9.17
N ALA A 287 5.01 -91.43 -7.85
CA ALA A 287 5.91 -90.89 -6.84
C ALA A 287 7.30 -91.57 -6.86
N LYS A 288 7.37 -92.89 -7.11
CA LYS A 288 8.64 -93.60 -7.32
C LYS A 288 9.32 -93.23 -8.65
N ILE A 289 8.56 -92.91 -9.70
CA ILE A 289 9.10 -92.37 -10.96
C ILE A 289 9.69 -90.97 -10.73
N ASP A 290 8.98 -90.10 -10.03
CA ASP A 290 9.44 -88.73 -9.75
C ASP A 290 10.62 -88.70 -8.79
N GLU A 291 10.62 -89.48 -7.69
CA GLU A 291 11.81 -89.60 -6.86
C GLU A 291 12.99 -90.18 -7.66
N ARG A 292 12.76 -91.14 -8.56
CA ARG A 292 13.81 -91.66 -9.46
C ARG A 292 14.30 -90.60 -10.44
N MET A 293 13.44 -89.73 -10.95
CA MET A 293 13.81 -88.61 -11.82
C MET A 293 14.65 -87.57 -11.07
N ASP A 294 14.24 -87.23 -9.84
CA ASP A 294 14.95 -86.29 -8.98
C ASP A 294 16.26 -86.85 -8.41
N SER A 295 16.34 -88.15 -8.14
CA SER A 295 17.52 -88.84 -7.58
C SER A 295 18.82 -88.52 -8.33
N LYS A 296 18.71 -88.28 -9.64
CA LYS A 296 19.80 -87.87 -10.56
C LYS A 296 20.53 -86.61 -10.12
N ARG A 297 19.90 -85.74 -9.31
CA ARG A 297 20.52 -84.53 -8.72
C ARG A 297 20.17 -84.28 -7.24
N LYS A 298 19.20 -85.01 -6.64
CA LYS A 298 18.65 -84.84 -5.27
C LYS A 298 19.68 -84.39 -4.23
N ARG A 299 20.67 -85.23 -3.91
CA ARG A 299 21.75 -84.92 -2.93
C ARG A 299 22.51 -83.62 -3.22
N ARG A 300 22.70 -83.21 -4.48
CA ARG A 300 23.39 -81.96 -4.84
C ARG A 300 22.47 -80.74 -4.81
N ARG A 301 21.16 -80.93 -5.10
CA ARG A 301 20.13 -79.89 -4.99
C ARG A 301 19.86 -79.57 -3.52
N GLU A 302 19.60 -80.59 -2.71
CA GLU A 302 19.30 -80.48 -1.28
C GLU A 302 20.45 -79.84 -0.49
N LEU A 303 21.69 -80.31 -0.71
CA LEU A 303 22.87 -79.77 -0.01
C LEU A 303 23.08 -78.30 -0.37
N LYS A 304 22.93 -77.92 -1.66
CA LYS A 304 22.99 -76.51 -2.05
C LYS A 304 21.84 -75.69 -1.45
N GLN A 305 20.59 -76.18 -1.47
CA GLN A 305 19.45 -75.50 -0.84
C GLN A 305 19.65 -75.30 0.66
N LEU A 306 20.28 -76.27 1.34
CA LEU A 306 20.63 -76.17 2.76
C LEU A 306 21.74 -75.15 3.01
N GLU A 307 22.76 -75.07 2.14
CA GLU A 307 23.80 -74.05 2.19
C GLU A 307 23.24 -72.65 1.91
N ASP A 308 22.45 -72.48 0.85
CA ASP A 308 21.80 -71.23 0.49
C ASP A 308 20.82 -70.76 1.59
N MET A 309 20.05 -71.66 2.21
CA MET A 309 19.22 -71.32 3.38
C MET A 309 20.06 -70.92 4.62
N LYS A 310 21.16 -71.64 4.91
CA LYS A 310 22.06 -71.28 6.02
C LYS A 310 22.75 -69.94 5.76
N LYS A 311 23.12 -69.65 4.52
CA LYS A 311 23.70 -68.37 4.09
C LYS A 311 22.68 -67.24 4.18
N ALA A 312 21.47 -67.44 3.67
CA ALA A 312 20.38 -66.47 3.77
C ALA A 312 20.02 -66.14 5.24
N ARG A 313 19.97 -67.14 6.14
CA ARG A 313 19.77 -66.90 7.58
C ARG A 313 20.95 -66.22 8.28
N ARG A 314 22.17 -66.28 7.74
CA ARG A 314 23.34 -65.54 8.25
C ARG A 314 23.40 -64.10 7.74
N GLU A 315 23.09 -63.88 6.46
CA GLU A 315 23.09 -62.55 5.84
C GLU A 315 21.83 -61.74 6.20
N ARG A 316 20.70 -62.42 6.41
CA ARG A 316 19.40 -61.85 6.81
C ARG A 316 18.64 -62.79 7.77
N PRO A 317 19.08 -62.93 9.03
CA PRO A 317 18.27 -63.57 10.07
C PRO A 317 16.92 -62.85 10.20
N LYS A 318 15.84 -63.57 10.55
CA LYS A 318 14.53 -62.92 10.75
C LYS A 318 14.58 -62.01 11.97
N ILE A 319 13.69 -61.02 12.04
CA ILE A 319 13.59 -60.11 13.18
C ILE A 319 13.34 -60.90 14.49
N SER A 320 12.54 -61.97 14.44
CA SER A 320 12.36 -62.92 15.56
C SER A 320 13.66 -63.54 16.06
N ASP A 321 14.62 -63.76 15.17
CA ASP A 321 15.86 -64.49 15.40
C ASP A 321 16.96 -63.51 15.87
N GLN A 322 16.90 -62.25 15.42
CA GLN A 322 17.76 -61.13 15.85
C GLN A 322 17.46 -60.64 17.28
N PHE A 323 16.27 -60.93 17.80
CA PHE A 323 15.85 -60.60 19.16
C PHE A 323 15.58 -61.85 20.01
N ALA A 324 16.01 -63.04 19.56
CA ALA A 324 15.74 -64.29 20.28
C ALA A 324 16.50 -64.37 21.62
N ASP A 325 17.76 -63.92 21.60
CA ASP A 325 18.65 -63.77 22.76
C ASP A 325 18.11 -62.73 23.76
N LEU A 326 17.74 -61.54 23.28
CA LEU A 326 17.14 -60.47 24.07
C LEU A 326 15.77 -60.88 24.65
N LYS A 327 15.01 -61.70 23.93
CA LYS A 327 13.75 -62.29 24.43
C LYS A 327 13.99 -63.35 25.50
N THR A 328 15.09 -64.09 25.46
CA THR A 328 15.48 -64.97 26.58
C THR A 328 15.97 -64.20 27.80
N SER A 329 16.78 -63.14 27.65
CA SER A 329 17.19 -62.31 28.81
C SER A 329 16.01 -61.55 29.43
N LEU A 330 14.96 -61.23 28.65
CA LEU A 330 13.71 -60.67 29.18
C LEU A 330 12.93 -61.62 30.11
N SER A 331 13.32 -62.91 30.23
CA SER A 331 12.78 -63.81 31.25
C SER A 331 13.52 -63.77 32.60
N GLU A 332 14.61 -63.00 32.70
CA GLU A 332 15.31 -62.73 33.96
C GLU A 332 14.68 -61.56 34.74
N VAL A 333 13.88 -60.71 34.07
CA VAL A 333 13.20 -59.56 34.65
C VAL A 333 11.99 -60.02 35.47
N SER A 334 11.92 -59.62 36.74
CA SER A 334 10.87 -60.07 37.67
C SER A 334 9.52 -59.39 37.42
N ASP A 335 8.42 -60.03 37.79
CA ASP A 335 7.05 -59.48 37.62
C ASP A 335 6.88 -58.10 38.31
N ALA A 336 7.58 -57.88 39.43
CA ALA A 336 7.58 -56.59 40.13
C ALA A 336 8.30 -55.47 39.33
N GLU A 337 9.31 -55.82 38.53
CA GLU A 337 9.99 -54.89 37.62
C GLU A 337 9.14 -54.65 36.35
N TRP A 338 8.38 -55.65 35.89
CA TRP A 338 7.37 -55.49 34.84
C TRP A 338 6.22 -54.56 35.25
N GLU A 339 5.71 -54.68 36.49
CA GLU A 339 4.71 -53.74 37.03
C GLU A 339 5.30 -52.34 37.30
N ALA A 340 6.61 -52.23 37.52
CA ALA A 340 7.31 -50.96 37.75
C ALA A 340 7.78 -50.24 36.47
N ILE A 341 7.51 -50.76 35.28
CA ILE A 341 7.83 -50.08 34.01
C ILE A 341 7.10 -48.72 33.96
N PRO A 342 7.80 -47.59 33.83
CA PRO A 342 7.15 -46.29 33.77
C PRO A 342 6.29 -46.13 32.50
N ASP A 343 5.03 -45.75 32.69
CA ASP A 343 4.18 -45.21 31.62
C ASP A 343 4.88 -44.03 30.92
N ILE A 344 4.60 -43.85 29.62
CA ILE A 344 5.33 -42.89 28.76
C ILE A 344 5.14 -41.44 29.27
N GLY A 345 6.14 -40.96 30.01
CA GLY A 345 6.28 -39.56 30.42
C GLY A 345 6.48 -38.67 29.19
N ASP A 346 5.66 -37.62 29.08
CA ASP A 346 5.57 -36.78 27.88
C ASP A 346 6.74 -35.78 27.77
N HIS A 347 7.95 -36.31 27.55
CA HIS A 347 9.19 -35.55 27.39
C HIS A 347 9.29 -34.82 26.03
N SER A 348 8.32 -35.02 25.14
CA SER A 348 8.20 -34.26 23.89
C SER A 348 7.20 -33.10 24.07
N LEU A 349 7.53 -31.90 23.61
CA LEU A 349 6.64 -30.73 23.75
C LEU A 349 5.36 -30.78 22.87
N ARG A 350 5.07 -31.92 22.23
CA ARG A 350 4.12 -32.09 21.13
C ARG A 350 2.67 -31.85 21.55
N TYR A 351 2.25 -32.37 22.71
CA TYR A 351 0.90 -32.16 23.23
C TYR A 351 0.63 -30.72 23.71
N LYS A 352 1.68 -29.97 24.08
CA LYS A 352 1.57 -28.58 24.54
C LYS A 352 1.29 -27.59 23.39
N GLN A 353 1.58 -27.99 22.14
CA GLN A 353 1.24 -27.21 20.93
C GLN A 353 -0.20 -27.49 20.43
N GLN A 354 -0.73 -28.70 20.58
CA GLN A 354 -2.03 -29.12 20.01
C GLN A 354 -3.27 -28.60 20.78
N ARG A 355 -3.29 -27.30 21.15
CA ARG A 355 -4.52 -26.57 21.55
C ARG A 355 -4.63 -25.14 21.00
N ARG A 356 -4.01 -24.85 19.86
CA ARG A 356 -4.56 -23.80 18.96
C ARG A 356 -5.68 -24.41 18.12
N ALA A 357 -6.93 -24.01 18.39
CA ALA A 357 -8.02 -24.27 17.48
C ALA A 357 -7.91 -23.28 16.31
N GLU A 358 -7.77 -23.78 15.09
CA GLU A 358 -7.55 -22.96 13.90
C GLU A 358 -8.85 -22.27 13.48
N ILE A 359 -8.99 -21.00 13.88
CA ILE A 359 -10.02 -20.11 13.35
C ILE A 359 -9.47 -19.53 12.05
N TYR A 360 -9.83 -20.16 10.93
CA TYR A 360 -9.57 -19.62 9.59
C TYR A 360 -10.41 -18.36 9.36
N THR A 361 -9.88 -17.22 9.77
CA THR A 361 -10.28 -15.92 9.22
C THR A 361 -9.66 -15.77 7.84
N PRO A 362 -10.41 -15.32 6.80
CA PRO A 362 -9.80 -14.88 5.54
C PRO A 362 -8.70 -13.86 5.84
N VAL A 363 -7.50 -14.13 5.32
CA VAL A 363 -6.33 -13.27 5.49
C VAL A 363 -6.53 -12.04 4.60
N PRO A 364 -6.38 -10.79 5.09
CA PRO A 364 -6.52 -9.61 4.25
C PRO A 364 -5.38 -9.53 3.24
N ASP A 365 -5.69 -9.08 2.02
CA ASP A 365 -4.80 -9.13 0.85
C ASP A 365 -3.41 -8.46 1.06
N ASN A 366 -3.30 -7.56 2.04
CA ASN A 366 -2.02 -6.98 2.49
C ASN A 366 -1.02 -7.99 3.10
N LEU A 367 -1.38 -9.26 3.25
CA LEU A 367 -0.48 -10.38 3.60
C LEU A 367 -0.23 -11.35 2.43
N LEU A 368 -0.80 -11.07 1.26
CA LEU A 368 -0.43 -11.66 -0.03
C LEU A 368 0.73 -10.89 -0.69
N ASP A 369 1.18 -9.77 -0.10
CA ASP A 369 2.49 -9.17 -0.40
C ASP A 369 3.60 -10.16 0.02
N PRO A 370 4.39 -10.72 -0.93
CA PRO A 370 5.35 -11.78 -0.63
C PRO A 370 6.55 -11.32 0.21
N ARG A 371 6.69 -10.00 0.47
CA ARG A 371 7.82 -9.43 1.24
C ARG A 371 7.94 -9.92 2.68
N THR A 372 6.99 -10.70 3.21
CA THR A 372 7.00 -11.19 4.60
C THR A 372 6.94 -12.71 4.77
N GLN A 373 6.92 -13.53 3.71
CA GLN A 373 6.72 -14.99 3.84
C GLN A 373 7.99 -15.87 3.79
N THR A 374 9.20 -15.30 3.74
CA THR A 374 10.47 -16.07 3.74
C THR A 374 11.26 -16.00 5.06
N SER A 375 10.65 -15.55 6.16
CA SER A 375 11.33 -15.36 7.45
C SER A 375 10.77 -16.19 8.61
N THR A 376 10.41 -17.46 8.40
CA THR A 376 10.02 -18.37 9.52
C THR A 376 10.34 -19.86 9.28
N THR A 377 11.51 -20.17 8.74
CA THR A 377 12.06 -21.55 8.72
C THR A 377 13.46 -21.59 9.34
N VAL A 378 13.55 -21.27 10.64
CA VAL A 378 14.78 -21.48 11.42
C VAL A 378 14.85 -22.96 11.78
N VAL A 379 15.75 -23.68 11.11
CA VAL A 379 16.16 -25.03 11.52
C VAL A 379 16.92 -24.90 12.85
N GLY A 380 16.48 -25.65 13.88
CA GLY A 380 17.08 -25.63 15.21
C GLY A 380 17.78 -26.93 15.53
N THR A 381 19.10 -26.92 15.51
CA THR A 381 19.99 -28.00 15.95
C THR A 381 21.23 -27.39 16.60
N ASP A 382 21.42 -27.66 17.90
CA ASP A 382 22.69 -27.85 18.64
C ASP A 382 23.74 -26.70 18.63
N THR A 383 24.44 -26.29 19.70
CA THR A 383 24.83 -26.94 20.98
C THR A 383 24.76 -25.91 22.19
N PRO A 384 25.62 -25.86 23.27
CA PRO A 384 25.13 -26.21 24.61
C PRO A 384 25.54 -25.26 25.78
N SER A 385 25.40 -25.77 27.02
CA SER A 385 26.01 -25.33 28.31
C SER A 385 25.21 -24.38 29.22
N GLY A 386 25.18 -24.68 30.53
CA GLY A 386 24.33 -23.99 31.53
C GLY A 386 24.39 -24.46 33.01
N LEU A 387 25.45 -25.16 33.42
CA LEU A 387 25.95 -25.39 34.81
C LEU A 387 24.98 -25.69 36.00
N ALA A 388 24.82 -26.99 36.30
CA ALA A 388 24.89 -27.70 37.60
C ALA A 388 24.29 -27.18 38.94
N SER A 389 23.46 -28.04 39.56
CA SER A 389 23.56 -28.51 40.97
C SER A 389 22.71 -29.79 41.16
N THR A 390 23.23 -31.02 41.32
CA THR A 390 23.81 -31.67 42.53
C THR A 390 22.89 -31.58 43.77
N ILE A 391 22.58 -32.63 44.54
CA ILE A 391 23.12 -34.01 44.76
C ILE A 391 21.88 -34.96 44.88
N GLY A 392 21.86 -36.26 44.63
CA GLY A 392 22.82 -37.32 44.23
C GLY A 392 22.21 -38.71 44.54
N GLY A 393 22.88 -39.87 44.38
CA GLY A 393 24.24 -40.11 43.89
C GLY A 393 24.56 -41.60 43.66
N MET A 394 25.78 -41.87 43.16
CA MET A 394 26.44 -43.18 42.95
C MET A 394 25.76 -44.23 42.04
N THR A 395 26.08 -44.15 40.74
CA THR A 395 26.95 -45.13 40.05
C THR A 395 27.77 -44.40 38.98
N SER A 396 28.79 -45.04 38.38
CA SER A 396 29.81 -44.37 37.56
C SER A 396 29.37 -44.02 36.14
N SER A 397 29.42 -42.73 35.76
CA SER A 397 29.12 -42.26 34.40
C SER A 397 30.40 -42.09 33.54
N LEU A 398 30.43 -42.76 32.39
CA LEU A 398 31.55 -42.70 31.43
C LEU A 398 31.51 -41.44 30.53
N THR A 399 30.35 -40.78 30.44
CA THR A 399 30.03 -39.72 29.48
C THR A 399 30.83 -38.44 29.67
N GLY A 400 31.03 -37.97 30.92
CA GLY A 400 31.79 -36.75 31.18
C GLY A 400 33.26 -36.81 30.72
N LEU A 401 33.85 -38.02 30.68
CA LEU A 401 35.20 -38.25 30.17
C LEU A 401 35.24 -38.24 28.61
N ALA A 402 34.13 -38.58 27.96
CA ALA A 402 33.98 -38.46 26.51
C ALA A 402 33.81 -37.00 26.08
N GLU A 403 32.96 -36.21 26.74
CA GLU A 403 32.82 -34.78 26.47
C GLU A 403 34.10 -34.00 26.76
N ALA A 404 34.76 -34.26 27.91
CA ALA A 404 36.05 -33.64 28.22
C ALA A 404 37.14 -33.98 27.19
N ARG A 405 37.18 -35.22 26.68
CA ARG A 405 38.08 -35.60 25.58
C ARG A 405 37.69 -34.97 24.26
N GLY A 406 36.39 -34.82 23.96
CA GLY A 406 35.89 -34.12 22.79
C GLY A 406 36.30 -32.64 22.78
N ALA A 407 36.12 -31.94 23.89
CA ALA A 407 36.54 -30.55 24.06
C ALA A 407 38.08 -30.38 24.02
N VAL A 408 38.85 -31.31 24.59
CA VAL A 408 40.32 -31.29 24.49
C VAL A 408 40.81 -31.68 23.09
N LEU A 409 40.03 -32.47 22.34
CA LEU A 409 40.32 -32.81 20.94
C LEU A 409 40.02 -31.61 20.03
N SER A 410 38.87 -30.95 20.17
CA SER A 410 38.56 -29.73 19.41
C SER A 410 39.59 -28.63 19.71
N LEU A 411 39.88 -28.32 20.98
CA LEU A 411 40.88 -27.30 21.35
C LEU A 411 42.32 -27.65 20.88
N LYS A 412 42.60 -28.92 20.54
CA LYS A 412 43.84 -29.32 19.84
C LYS A 412 43.74 -29.16 18.32
N LEU A 413 42.60 -29.52 17.72
CA LEU A 413 42.33 -29.34 16.29
C LEU A 413 42.25 -27.84 15.93
N ASP A 414 41.65 -27.01 16.78
CA ASP A 414 41.54 -25.56 16.62
C ASP A 414 42.94 -24.92 16.59
N LYS A 415 43.82 -25.32 17.51
CA LYS A 415 45.24 -24.91 17.50
C LYS A 415 46.02 -25.42 16.29
N MET A 416 45.61 -26.54 15.70
CA MET A 416 46.16 -27.01 14.42
C MET A 416 45.58 -26.23 13.24
N SER A 417 44.31 -25.79 13.28
CA SER A 417 43.70 -24.97 12.22
C SER A 417 44.16 -23.51 12.22
N ASP A 418 44.42 -22.92 13.40
CA ASP A 418 45.07 -21.60 13.52
C ASP A 418 46.44 -21.56 12.82
N SER A 419 47.08 -22.73 12.68
CA SER A 419 48.36 -22.89 11.97
C SER A 419 48.20 -23.08 10.45
N ILE A 420 46.98 -23.17 9.92
CA ILE A 420 46.67 -23.43 8.50
C ILE A 420 46.05 -22.17 7.87
N SER A 421 46.91 -21.21 7.52
CA SER A 421 46.48 -20.04 6.76
C SER A 421 45.98 -20.45 5.36
N GLY A 422 44.79 -19.97 4.99
CA GLY A 422 44.15 -20.28 3.70
C GLY A 422 42.79 -20.99 3.79
N GLN A 423 42.27 -21.30 4.99
CA GLN A 423 40.89 -21.74 5.14
C GLN A 423 39.90 -20.63 4.75
N THR A 424 39.11 -20.84 3.69
CA THR A 424 38.19 -19.84 3.12
C THR A 424 36.78 -19.96 3.72
N VAL A 425 36.60 -19.43 4.93
CA VAL A 425 35.26 -19.25 5.53
C VAL A 425 34.65 -17.95 5.00
N VAL A 426 33.66 -18.06 4.11
CA VAL A 426 32.83 -16.91 3.69
C VAL A 426 31.86 -16.59 4.82
N ASP A 427 31.70 -15.31 5.20
CA ASP A 427 30.68 -14.91 6.18
C ASP A 427 29.28 -15.27 5.66
N PRO A 428 28.52 -16.14 6.36
CA PRO A 428 27.18 -16.51 5.95
C PRO A 428 26.23 -15.32 5.90
N LYS A 429 26.46 -14.25 6.68
CA LYS A 429 25.62 -13.04 6.66
C LYS A 429 25.91 -12.21 5.41
N GLY A 430 27.17 -11.89 5.12
CA GLY A 430 27.62 -11.26 3.89
C GLY A 430 27.11 -12.00 2.64
N TYR A 431 27.33 -13.31 2.58
CA TYR A 431 26.88 -14.13 1.45
C TYR A 431 25.36 -14.16 1.31
N LEU A 432 24.61 -14.21 2.41
CA LEU A 432 23.14 -14.09 2.37
C LEU A 432 22.66 -12.67 2.02
N THR A 433 23.38 -11.61 2.37
CA THR A 433 23.06 -10.25 1.89
C THR A 433 23.33 -10.10 0.39
N ASP A 434 24.38 -10.74 -0.13
CA ASP A 434 24.71 -10.72 -1.56
C ASP A 434 23.73 -11.58 -2.37
N LEU A 435 23.33 -12.76 -1.88
CA LEU A 435 22.23 -13.52 -2.47
C LEU A 435 20.88 -12.79 -2.43
N ASN A 436 20.66 -11.90 -1.45
CA ASN A 436 19.48 -11.03 -1.41
C ASN A 436 19.61 -9.76 -2.28
N SER A 437 20.83 -9.34 -2.65
CA SER A 437 21.06 -8.23 -3.58
C SER A 437 21.01 -8.69 -5.04
N LEU A 438 21.43 -9.93 -5.32
CA LEU A 438 21.31 -10.64 -6.60
C LEU A 438 19.86 -11.01 -7.01
N LYS A 439 18.85 -10.29 -6.49
CA LYS A 439 17.46 -10.52 -6.87
C LYS A 439 17.20 -10.14 -8.32
N ILE A 440 16.92 -11.15 -9.15
CA ILE A 440 16.29 -11.00 -10.46
C ILE A 440 14.98 -10.23 -10.24
N THR A 441 14.84 -9.06 -10.88
CA THR A 441 13.74 -8.13 -10.62
C THR A 441 12.39 -8.58 -11.19
N SER A 442 12.41 -9.60 -12.04
CA SER A 442 11.23 -10.24 -12.65
C SER A 442 11.01 -11.62 -12.02
N ASP A 443 10.24 -11.65 -10.93
CA ASP A 443 9.87 -12.87 -10.18
C ASP A 443 8.76 -13.65 -10.91
N ALA A 444 9.01 -13.99 -12.18
CA ALA A 444 8.10 -14.72 -13.05
C ALA A 444 8.22 -16.23 -12.77
N GLU A 445 7.09 -16.89 -12.49
CA GLU A 445 7.10 -18.30 -12.09
C GLU A 445 7.81 -19.18 -13.12
N VAL A 446 8.73 -20.03 -12.65
CA VAL A 446 9.52 -20.93 -13.51
C VAL A 446 8.64 -21.90 -14.32
N GLY A 447 7.41 -22.18 -13.86
CA GLY A 447 6.39 -22.89 -14.62
C GLY A 447 5.87 -22.09 -15.82
N ASP A 448 5.56 -20.82 -15.63
CA ASP A 448 5.02 -19.95 -16.68
C ASP A 448 6.09 -19.48 -17.66
N ILE A 449 7.35 -19.30 -17.23
CA ILE A 449 8.49 -19.14 -18.15
C ILE A 449 8.62 -20.37 -19.07
N LYS A 450 8.30 -21.60 -18.61
CA LYS A 450 8.30 -22.80 -19.47
C LYS A 450 7.12 -22.80 -20.45
N LYS A 451 5.90 -22.42 -20.02
CA LYS A 451 4.73 -22.25 -20.92
C LYS A 451 4.99 -21.18 -21.98
N ALA A 452 5.47 -20.01 -21.56
CA ALA A 452 5.82 -18.89 -22.43
C ALA A 452 6.94 -19.27 -23.42
N ARG A 453 7.95 -20.06 -22.99
CA ARG A 453 9.00 -20.57 -23.90
C ARG A 453 8.43 -21.51 -24.96
N LEU A 454 7.47 -22.37 -24.61
CA LEU A 454 6.80 -23.25 -25.56
C LEU A 454 5.97 -22.45 -26.58
N LEU A 455 5.22 -21.44 -26.10
CA LEU A 455 4.41 -20.54 -26.92
C LEU A 455 5.26 -19.63 -27.82
N MET A 456 6.33 -19.03 -27.31
CA MET A 456 7.27 -18.24 -28.11
C MET A 456 7.97 -19.10 -29.16
N ARG A 457 8.33 -20.35 -28.83
CA ARG A 457 8.90 -21.30 -29.79
C ARG A 457 7.89 -21.70 -30.87
N SER A 458 6.62 -21.92 -30.54
CA SER A 458 5.61 -22.21 -31.56
C SER A 458 5.32 -20.99 -32.44
N VAL A 459 5.35 -19.76 -31.90
CA VAL A 459 5.27 -18.52 -32.69
C VAL A 459 6.43 -18.41 -33.68
N THR A 460 7.69 -18.60 -33.24
CA THR A 460 8.84 -18.49 -34.15
C THR A 460 8.93 -19.62 -35.17
N THR A 461 8.48 -20.84 -34.85
CA THR A 461 8.45 -21.94 -35.85
C THR A 461 7.27 -21.86 -36.81
N THR A 462 6.11 -21.33 -36.40
CA THR A 462 4.96 -21.14 -37.31
C THR A 462 5.11 -19.92 -38.21
N ASN A 463 5.73 -18.85 -37.72
CA ASN A 463 5.90 -17.60 -38.46
C ASN A 463 7.37 -17.13 -38.42
N PRO A 464 8.31 -17.78 -39.14
CA PRO A 464 9.73 -17.40 -39.11
C PRO A 464 10.01 -15.96 -39.54
N LYS A 465 9.15 -15.35 -40.35
CA LYS A 465 9.25 -13.94 -40.79
C LYS A 465 8.66 -12.92 -39.80
N HIS A 466 8.17 -13.35 -38.63
CA HIS A 466 7.52 -12.48 -37.65
C HIS A 466 8.51 -11.93 -36.62
N ALA A 467 9.13 -10.80 -36.97
CA ALA A 467 10.10 -10.07 -36.15
C ALA A 467 9.75 -9.91 -34.65
N PRO A 468 8.53 -9.47 -34.26
CA PRO A 468 8.17 -9.35 -32.83
C PRO A 468 8.21 -10.68 -32.07
N GLY A 469 7.98 -11.80 -32.74
CA GLY A 469 8.04 -13.14 -32.12
C GLY A 469 9.45 -13.51 -31.69
N TRP A 470 10.46 -13.23 -32.54
CA TRP A 470 11.87 -13.42 -32.20
C TRP A 470 12.34 -12.48 -31.09
N ILE A 471 11.89 -11.21 -31.12
CA ILE A 471 12.18 -10.22 -30.06
C ILE A 471 11.58 -10.68 -28.72
N ALA A 472 10.31 -11.11 -28.70
CA ALA A 472 9.65 -11.58 -27.50
C ALA A 472 10.28 -12.89 -26.97
N ALA A 473 10.68 -13.80 -27.85
CA ALA A 473 11.42 -15.02 -27.47
C ALA A 473 12.79 -14.70 -26.84
N ALA A 474 13.55 -13.75 -27.40
CA ALA A 474 14.84 -13.34 -26.87
C ALA A 474 14.71 -12.59 -25.53
N ARG A 475 13.76 -11.64 -25.42
CA ARG A 475 13.45 -10.92 -24.18
C ARG A 475 12.95 -11.87 -23.07
N LEU A 476 12.23 -12.94 -23.42
CA LEU A 476 11.83 -13.97 -22.45
C LEU A 476 13.03 -14.72 -21.85
N GLU A 477 14.05 -15.06 -22.65
CA GLU A 477 15.28 -15.68 -22.11
C GLU A 477 16.16 -14.67 -21.34
N GLU A 478 16.15 -13.39 -21.72
CA GLU A 478 16.78 -12.30 -20.94
C GLU A 478 16.13 -12.16 -19.56
N VAL A 479 14.80 -12.10 -19.49
CA VAL A 479 14.00 -12.11 -18.25
C VAL A 479 14.22 -13.39 -17.43
N ALA A 480 14.50 -14.53 -18.08
CA ALA A 480 14.88 -15.78 -17.44
C ALA A 480 16.39 -15.88 -17.09
N GLY A 481 17.16 -14.79 -17.21
CA GLY A 481 18.59 -14.71 -16.89
C GLY A 481 19.54 -15.38 -17.88
N LYS A 482 19.04 -15.96 -18.99
CA LYS A 482 19.82 -16.75 -19.93
C LYS A 482 20.26 -15.96 -21.16
N LEU A 483 21.07 -14.92 -20.92
CA LEU A 483 21.56 -14.02 -21.97
C LEU A 483 22.20 -14.73 -23.17
N VAL A 484 22.88 -15.87 -22.97
CA VAL A 484 23.46 -16.67 -24.07
C VAL A 484 22.39 -17.28 -24.98
N GLN A 485 21.27 -17.75 -24.41
CA GLN A 485 20.14 -18.31 -25.18
C GLN A 485 19.33 -17.19 -25.85
N ALA A 486 19.17 -16.03 -25.19
CA ALA A 486 18.60 -14.83 -25.82
C ALA A 486 19.41 -14.39 -27.05
N ARG A 487 20.74 -14.39 -26.95
CA ARG A 487 21.68 -14.05 -28.03
C ARG A 487 21.62 -15.03 -29.21
N SER A 488 21.49 -16.34 -28.99
CA SER A 488 21.37 -17.30 -30.09
C SER A 488 19.99 -17.22 -30.77
N ILE A 489 18.92 -17.00 -30.00
CA ILE A 489 17.56 -16.83 -30.55
C ILE A 489 17.45 -15.55 -31.39
N ILE A 490 17.98 -14.42 -30.92
CA ILE A 490 17.89 -13.17 -31.70
C ILE A 490 18.79 -13.20 -32.95
N ALA A 491 19.91 -13.94 -32.94
CA ALA A 491 20.73 -14.16 -34.15
C ALA A 491 19.96 -14.94 -35.23
N GLN A 492 19.25 -16.02 -34.85
CA GLN A 492 18.33 -16.74 -35.73
C GLN A 492 17.16 -15.85 -36.20
N GLY A 493 16.71 -14.92 -35.35
CA GLY A 493 15.78 -13.85 -35.73
C GLY A 493 16.34 -12.92 -36.80
N CYS A 494 17.62 -12.53 -36.74
CA CYS A 494 18.25 -11.67 -37.75
C CYS A 494 18.38 -12.38 -39.12
N GLU A 495 18.72 -13.66 -39.13
CA GLU A 495 18.82 -14.47 -40.35
C GLU A 495 17.46 -14.71 -41.02
N SER A 496 16.40 -14.90 -40.22
CA SER A 496 15.04 -15.15 -40.70
C SER A 496 14.23 -13.88 -41.01
N CYS A 497 14.55 -12.76 -40.36
CA CYS A 497 13.91 -11.46 -40.53
C CYS A 497 14.92 -10.34 -40.92
N PRO A 498 15.68 -10.47 -42.03
CA PRO A 498 16.74 -9.51 -42.36
C PRO A 498 16.22 -8.09 -42.65
N THR A 499 14.96 -7.94 -43.07
CA THR A 499 14.35 -6.66 -43.45
C THR A 499 13.82 -5.83 -42.27
N SER A 500 13.73 -6.38 -41.06
CA SER A 500 13.12 -5.70 -39.91
C SER A 500 14.16 -5.03 -39.02
N GLU A 501 14.14 -3.69 -38.95
CA GLU A 501 15.06 -2.89 -38.14
C GLU A 501 15.05 -3.26 -36.64
N ASP A 502 13.89 -3.50 -36.04
CA ASP A 502 13.78 -3.69 -34.58
C ASP A 502 14.46 -5.00 -34.08
N VAL A 503 14.58 -6.02 -34.93
CA VAL A 503 15.28 -7.27 -34.58
C VAL A 503 16.79 -7.03 -34.49
N TRP A 504 17.35 -6.29 -35.45
CA TRP A 504 18.76 -5.89 -35.44
C TRP A 504 19.11 -4.98 -34.26
N LEU A 505 18.19 -4.09 -33.86
CA LEU A 505 18.35 -3.22 -32.68
C LEU A 505 18.36 -4.03 -31.37
N GLU A 506 17.47 -5.00 -31.21
CA GLU A 506 17.47 -5.89 -30.03
C GLU A 506 18.68 -6.83 -30.02
N ALA A 507 19.13 -7.31 -31.19
CA ALA A 507 20.35 -8.10 -31.31
C ALA A 507 21.60 -7.31 -30.91
N ALA A 508 21.66 -6.02 -31.27
CA ALA A 508 22.71 -5.12 -30.82
C ALA A 508 22.62 -4.83 -29.32
N ARG A 509 21.41 -4.60 -28.77
CA ARG A 509 21.17 -4.33 -27.34
C ARG A 509 21.56 -5.50 -26.43
N LEU A 510 21.29 -6.74 -26.86
CA LEU A 510 21.56 -7.94 -26.06
C LEU A 510 23.05 -8.32 -26.02
N GLN A 511 23.88 -7.76 -26.91
CA GLN A 511 25.26 -8.21 -27.16
C GLN A 511 26.32 -7.26 -26.56
N THR A 512 27.57 -7.70 -26.43
CA THR A 512 28.69 -6.82 -26.05
C THR A 512 28.95 -5.75 -27.13
N PRO A 513 29.37 -4.52 -26.77
CA PRO A 513 29.42 -3.38 -27.70
C PRO A 513 30.28 -3.64 -28.96
N GLU A 514 31.44 -4.28 -28.81
CA GLU A 514 32.31 -4.68 -29.94
C GLU A 514 31.63 -5.58 -30.98
N ASN A 515 30.77 -6.50 -30.51
CA ASN A 515 30.05 -7.41 -31.38
C ASN A 515 28.72 -6.80 -31.86
N ALA A 516 28.12 -5.90 -31.07
CA ALA A 516 26.97 -5.10 -31.49
C ALA A 516 27.33 -4.19 -32.68
N LYS A 517 28.56 -3.62 -32.73
CA LYS A 517 29.07 -2.93 -33.94
C LYS A 517 29.05 -3.82 -35.18
N LYS A 518 29.48 -5.08 -35.07
CA LYS A 518 29.46 -6.05 -36.19
C LYS A 518 28.02 -6.40 -36.61
N ILE A 519 27.11 -6.56 -35.65
CA ILE A 519 25.69 -6.81 -35.89
C ILE A 519 25.06 -5.62 -36.64
N LEU A 520 25.30 -4.37 -36.21
CA LEU A 520 24.77 -3.18 -36.88
C LEU A 520 25.43 -2.92 -38.24
N ALA A 521 26.72 -3.24 -38.41
CA ALA A 521 27.38 -3.20 -39.72
C ALA A 521 26.78 -4.19 -40.73
N ASN A 522 26.24 -5.33 -40.26
CA ASN A 522 25.44 -6.24 -41.08
C ASN A 522 24.01 -5.71 -41.27
N ALA A 523 23.37 -5.17 -40.24
CA ALA A 523 22.03 -4.57 -40.31
C ALA A 523 21.95 -3.46 -41.38
N VAL A 524 22.95 -2.57 -41.43
CA VAL A 524 23.08 -1.50 -42.44
C VAL A 524 23.14 -2.06 -43.87
N ARG A 525 23.69 -3.26 -44.10
CA ARG A 525 23.72 -3.89 -45.43
C ARG A 525 22.35 -4.41 -45.87
N HIS A 526 21.49 -4.79 -44.93
CA HIS A 526 20.14 -5.29 -45.21
C HIS A 526 19.06 -4.20 -45.15
N VAL A 527 19.24 -3.18 -44.30
CA VAL A 527 18.28 -2.08 -44.07
C VAL A 527 19.01 -0.72 -44.02
N PRO A 528 19.64 -0.27 -45.13
CA PRO A 528 20.37 1.01 -45.17
C PRO A 528 19.47 2.24 -44.96
N THR A 529 18.16 2.08 -45.12
CA THR A 529 17.13 3.13 -44.97
C THR A 529 16.63 3.30 -43.53
N SER A 530 17.10 2.51 -42.55
CA SER A 530 16.68 2.65 -41.14
C SER A 530 17.46 3.74 -40.41
N VAL A 531 16.78 4.85 -40.13
CA VAL A 531 17.29 5.91 -39.25
C VAL A 531 17.66 5.39 -37.86
N LYS A 532 16.87 4.45 -37.31
CA LYS A 532 17.11 3.88 -35.97
C LYS A 532 18.44 3.11 -35.92
N VAL A 533 18.73 2.29 -36.93
CA VAL A 533 19.96 1.48 -37.02
C VAL A 533 21.20 2.36 -37.09
N TRP A 534 21.18 3.43 -37.89
CA TRP A 534 22.29 4.38 -37.96
C TRP A 534 22.52 5.15 -36.63
N LEU A 535 21.46 5.61 -35.97
CA LEU A 535 21.56 6.26 -34.67
C LEU A 535 22.02 5.30 -33.55
N ALA A 536 21.66 4.02 -33.62
CA ALA A 536 22.16 2.99 -32.72
C ALA A 536 23.65 2.69 -32.96
N ALA A 537 24.09 2.69 -34.23
CA ALA A 537 25.50 2.49 -34.58
C ALA A 537 26.36 3.65 -34.07
N ALA A 538 25.92 4.90 -34.28
CA ALA A 538 26.61 6.08 -33.74
C ALA A 538 26.75 6.01 -32.20
N LYS A 539 25.69 5.60 -31.47
CA LYS A 539 25.74 5.46 -30.00
C LYS A 539 26.68 4.37 -29.46
N LEU A 540 27.23 3.50 -30.32
CA LEU A 540 28.23 2.50 -29.93
C LEU A 540 29.67 2.91 -30.27
N GLU A 541 29.87 3.94 -31.07
CA GLU A 541 31.22 4.44 -31.36
C GLU A 541 31.80 5.23 -30.19
N SER A 542 33.13 5.19 -30.07
CA SER A 542 33.87 5.60 -28.86
C SER A 542 34.64 6.92 -29.03
N SER A 543 34.56 7.52 -30.22
CA SER A 543 35.18 8.79 -30.56
C SER A 543 34.27 9.59 -31.50
N ASP A 544 34.23 10.91 -31.31
CA ASP A 544 33.27 11.76 -32.02
C ASP A 544 33.57 11.86 -33.52
N ASP A 545 34.81 11.62 -33.94
CA ASP A 545 35.14 11.51 -35.37
C ASP A 545 34.59 10.23 -36.01
N ALA A 546 34.50 9.13 -35.25
CA ALA A 546 33.86 7.91 -35.71
C ALA A 546 32.33 8.06 -35.76
N THR A 547 31.71 8.71 -34.76
CA THR A 547 30.27 9.01 -34.79
C THR A 547 29.92 9.93 -35.96
N LYS A 548 30.68 11.02 -36.17
CA LYS A 548 30.55 11.92 -37.34
C LYS A 548 30.70 11.16 -38.66
N LEU A 549 31.68 10.27 -38.81
CA LEU A 549 31.84 9.45 -40.04
C LEU A 549 30.65 8.51 -40.29
N VAL A 550 30.16 7.83 -39.24
CA VAL A 550 28.97 6.94 -39.34
C VAL A 550 27.72 7.74 -39.70
N LEU A 551 27.50 8.90 -39.10
CA LEU A 551 26.31 9.73 -39.33
C LEU A 551 26.37 10.49 -40.67
N ARG A 552 27.53 10.99 -41.09
CA ARG A 552 27.72 11.58 -42.44
C ARG A 552 27.43 10.53 -43.51
N ARG A 553 27.93 9.29 -43.35
CA ARG A 553 27.57 8.16 -44.22
C ARG A 553 26.07 7.83 -44.17
N ALA A 554 25.43 7.93 -43.02
CA ALA A 554 23.98 7.73 -42.90
C ALA A 554 23.18 8.79 -43.70
N LEU A 555 23.66 10.03 -43.78
CA LEU A 555 23.05 11.09 -44.59
C LEU A 555 23.22 10.87 -46.11
N GLU A 556 24.24 10.14 -46.56
CA GLU A 556 24.36 9.72 -47.97
C GLU A 556 23.21 8.80 -48.39
N PHE A 557 22.75 7.93 -47.48
CA PHE A 557 21.62 7.02 -47.72
C PHE A 557 20.25 7.63 -47.36
N ILE A 558 20.19 8.54 -46.38
CA ILE A 558 18.94 9.09 -45.85
C ILE A 558 19.04 10.62 -45.64
N PRO A 559 19.12 11.42 -46.72
CA PRO A 559 19.25 12.88 -46.61
C PRO A 559 18.01 13.57 -46.00
N ASN A 560 16.86 12.90 -45.94
CA ASN A 560 15.61 13.49 -45.48
C ASN A 560 15.39 13.36 -43.95
N ALA A 561 16.29 12.70 -43.22
CA ALA A 561 16.06 12.33 -41.82
C ALA A 561 16.50 13.40 -40.81
N VAL A 562 15.54 14.20 -40.31
CA VAL A 562 15.75 15.25 -39.29
C VAL A 562 16.61 14.76 -38.11
N ALA A 563 16.35 13.55 -37.61
CA ALA A 563 17.04 13.00 -36.45
C ALA A 563 18.53 12.70 -36.68
N ILE A 564 18.92 12.35 -37.92
CA ILE A 564 20.34 12.15 -38.28
C ILE A 564 21.02 13.51 -38.39
N TRP A 565 20.39 14.49 -39.06
CA TRP A 565 20.90 15.84 -39.11
C TRP A 565 21.12 16.44 -37.72
N LYS A 566 20.16 16.31 -36.78
CA LYS A 566 20.34 16.79 -35.39
C LYS A 566 21.56 16.13 -34.73
N ALA A 567 21.67 14.81 -34.80
CA ALA A 567 22.79 14.08 -34.22
C ALA A 567 24.15 14.45 -34.84
N VAL A 568 24.21 14.84 -36.13
CA VAL A 568 25.43 15.39 -36.74
C VAL A 568 25.71 16.80 -36.22
N ILE A 569 24.70 17.68 -36.21
CA ILE A 569 24.84 19.09 -35.82
C ILE A 569 25.25 19.22 -34.34
N GLU A 570 24.82 18.30 -33.48
CA GLU A 570 25.23 18.21 -32.06
C GLU A 570 26.71 17.80 -31.87
N LEU A 571 27.41 17.34 -32.92
CA LEU A 571 28.81 16.87 -32.88
C LEU A 571 29.79 17.75 -33.68
N GLU A 572 29.31 18.75 -34.42
CA GLU A 572 30.13 19.62 -35.28
C GLU A 572 30.40 20.97 -34.61
N ASP A 573 31.61 21.52 -34.81
CA ASP A 573 31.95 22.88 -34.37
C ASP A 573 31.02 23.93 -35.00
N ALA A 574 30.85 25.10 -34.37
CA ALA A 574 29.85 26.11 -34.77
C ALA A 574 29.85 26.47 -36.28
N GLU A 575 31.00 26.50 -36.94
CA GLU A 575 31.10 26.74 -38.38
C GLU A 575 30.70 25.52 -39.24
N GLY A 576 31.08 24.31 -38.81
CA GLY A 576 30.67 23.05 -39.44
C GLY A 576 29.17 22.79 -39.25
N ALA A 577 28.66 23.00 -38.05
CA ALA A 577 27.24 22.99 -37.72
C ALA A 577 26.45 23.96 -38.60
N ARG A 578 26.92 25.20 -38.79
CA ARG A 578 26.29 26.18 -39.71
C ARG A 578 26.27 25.70 -41.17
N LEU A 579 27.36 25.09 -41.66
CA LEU A 579 27.43 24.56 -43.02
C LEU A 579 26.47 23.36 -43.20
N MET A 580 26.48 22.41 -42.26
CA MET A 580 25.61 21.25 -42.26
C MET A 580 24.13 21.64 -42.10
N LEU A 581 23.80 22.61 -41.26
CA LEU A 581 22.47 23.21 -41.15
C LEU A 581 22.03 23.86 -42.46
N GLY A 582 22.92 24.60 -43.12
CA GLY A 582 22.68 25.18 -44.44
C GLY A 582 22.24 24.15 -45.48
N ARG A 583 22.81 22.94 -45.43
CA ARG A 583 22.36 21.82 -46.28
C ARG A 583 21.12 21.11 -45.73
N ALA A 584 20.98 20.99 -44.41
CA ALA A 584 19.84 20.36 -43.75
C ALA A 584 18.51 21.04 -44.09
N VAL A 585 18.48 22.39 -44.15
CA VAL A 585 17.26 23.14 -44.53
C VAL A 585 16.90 23.04 -46.02
N GLU A 586 17.83 22.60 -46.87
CA GLU A 586 17.54 22.29 -48.28
C GLU A 586 17.01 20.87 -48.45
N CYS A 587 17.58 19.90 -47.72
CA CYS A 587 17.12 18.51 -47.74
C CYS A 587 15.81 18.30 -46.95
N VAL A 588 15.58 19.08 -45.89
CA VAL A 588 14.40 18.96 -45.01
C VAL A 588 13.74 20.33 -44.74
N PRO A 589 13.20 21.00 -45.77
CA PRO A 589 12.68 22.38 -45.68
C PRO A 589 11.47 22.52 -44.76
N GLN A 590 10.79 21.43 -44.40
CA GLN A 590 9.67 21.40 -43.44
C GLN A 590 10.10 21.39 -41.96
N SER A 591 11.40 21.23 -41.66
CA SER A 591 11.86 21.12 -40.26
C SER A 591 12.18 22.49 -39.65
N VAL A 592 11.23 23.03 -38.87
CA VAL A 592 11.36 24.34 -38.20
C VAL A 592 12.63 24.42 -37.34
N ASP A 593 12.94 23.37 -36.59
CA ASP A 593 14.13 23.30 -35.72
C ASP A 593 15.44 23.60 -36.45
N MET A 594 15.57 23.17 -37.71
CA MET A 594 16.76 23.42 -38.52
C MET A 594 16.85 24.89 -38.93
N TRP A 595 15.75 25.49 -39.37
CA TRP A 595 15.68 26.93 -39.65
C TRP A 595 16.00 27.76 -38.40
N LEU A 596 15.52 27.35 -37.22
CA LEU A 596 15.78 28.04 -35.96
C LEU A 596 17.21 27.87 -35.45
N ALA A 597 17.80 26.69 -35.57
CA ALA A 597 19.19 26.45 -35.20
C ALA A 597 20.15 27.20 -36.13
N LEU A 598 19.88 27.20 -37.43
CA LEU A 598 20.62 27.94 -38.44
C LEU A 598 20.59 29.45 -38.14
N ALA A 599 19.40 30.01 -37.90
CA ALA A 599 19.24 31.44 -37.60
C ALA A 599 19.85 31.88 -36.26
N ARG A 600 20.26 30.95 -35.38
CA ARG A 600 21.03 31.24 -34.14
C ARG A 600 22.55 31.26 -34.37
N LEU A 601 23.05 30.57 -35.39
CA LEU A 601 24.47 30.49 -35.73
C LEU A 601 24.89 31.50 -36.83
N GLU A 602 23.92 32.08 -37.54
CA GLU A 602 24.18 33.12 -38.55
C GLU A 602 24.23 34.54 -37.95
N THR A 603 24.93 35.44 -38.64
CA THR A 603 24.91 36.89 -38.33
C THR A 603 23.53 37.49 -38.61
N TYR A 604 23.18 38.58 -37.92
CA TYR A 604 21.85 39.21 -37.95
C TYR A 604 21.24 39.35 -39.37
N GLU A 605 22.03 39.77 -40.37
CA GLU A 605 21.51 39.89 -41.74
C GLU A 605 21.21 38.56 -42.41
N HIS A 606 22.07 37.56 -42.22
CA HIS A 606 21.90 36.23 -42.80
C HIS A 606 20.75 35.51 -42.12
N ALA A 607 20.73 35.50 -40.78
CA ALA A 607 19.64 34.99 -39.96
C ALA A 607 18.28 35.61 -40.33
N LYS A 608 18.25 36.91 -40.64
CA LYS A 608 17.03 37.59 -41.13
C LYS A 608 16.61 37.13 -42.53
N ARG A 609 17.54 36.85 -43.43
CA ARG A 609 17.26 36.27 -44.77
C ARG A 609 16.80 34.81 -44.65
N THR A 610 17.36 34.02 -43.74
CA THR A 610 17.00 32.61 -43.55
C THR A 610 15.69 32.44 -42.77
N LEU A 611 15.37 33.31 -41.81
CA LEU A 611 14.02 33.42 -41.22
C LEU A 611 12.97 33.97 -42.20
N ASN A 612 13.36 34.74 -43.22
CA ASN A 612 12.46 35.08 -44.34
C ASN A 612 12.20 33.86 -45.23
N ARG A 613 13.24 33.08 -45.59
CA ARG A 613 13.13 31.84 -46.36
C ARG A 613 12.26 30.81 -45.62
N ALA A 614 12.50 30.63 -44.32
CA ALA A 614 11.73 29.75 -43.44
C ALA A 614 10.24 30.12 -43.40
N ARG A 615 9.88 31.41 -43.30
CA ARG A 615 8.48 31.87 -43.34
C ARG A 615 7.80 31.67 -44.71
N ALA A 616 8.58 31.62 -45.80
CA ALA A 616 8.05 31.33 -47.13
C ALA A 616 7.86 29.82 -47.37
N THR A 617 8.72 28.96 -46.81
CA THR A 617 8.57 27.50 -46.87
C THR A 617 7.59 26.94 -45.84
N ILE A 618 7.50 27.57 -44.68
CA ILE A 618 6.66 27.18 -43.54
C ILE A 618 5.92 28.44 -43.04
N PRO A 619 4.79 28.80 -43.67
CA PRO A 619 3.96 29.93 -43.24
C PRO A 619 3.02 29.55 -42.08
N THR A 620 3.05 28.30 -41.62
CA THR A 620 2.13 27.68 -40.66
C THR A 620 2.54 27.88 -39.20
N ASP A 621 3.84 27.98 -38.91
CA ASP A 621 4.35 27.84 -37.54
C ASP A 621 4.70 29.19 -36.87
N PRO A 622 4.24 29.42 -35.62
CA PRO A 622 4.45 30.70 -34.93
C PRO A 622 5.90 30.89 -34.47
N THR A 623 6.62 29.80 -34.17
CA THR A 623 7.95 29.82 -33.55
C THR A 623 9.00 30.53 -34.42
N ILE A 624 8.86 30.50 -35.74
CA ILE A 624 9.71 31.24 -36.69
C ILE A 624 9.54 32.76 -36.52
N TRP A 625 8.31 33.23 -36.29
CA TRP A 625 8.02 34.63 -36.03
C TRP A 625 8.52 35.07 -34.65
N ILE A 626 8.38 34.21 -33.64
CA ILE A 626 8.88 34.45 -32.27
C ILE A 626 10.41 34.54 -32.30
N ALA A 627 11.10 33.65 -33.02
CA ALA A 627 12.55 33.71 -33.20
C ALA A 627 13.00 34.99 -33.94
N ALA A 628 12.28 35.41 -34.97
CA ALA A 628 12.53 36.69 -35.64
C ALA A 628 12.34 37.90 -34.71
N ALA A 629 11.39 37.83 -33.77
CA ALA A 629 11.16 38.85 -32.77
C ALA A 629 12.29 38.86 -31.72
N LYS A 630 12.70 37.69 -31.19
CA LYS A 630 13.85 37.53 -30.28
C LYS A 630 15.16 38.06 -30.90
N LEU A 631 15.36 37.82 -32.19
CA LEU A 631 16.53 38.29 -32.93
C LEU A 631 16.56 39.82 -33.11
N GLU A 632 15.41 40.47 -33.28
CA GLU A 632 15.35 41.95 -33.27
C GLU A 632 15.52 42.52 -31.86
N GLU A 633 15.00 41.87 -30.81
CA GLU A 633 15.21 42.25 -29.41
C GLU A 633 16.69 42.18 -29.00
N ALA A 634 17.37 41.06 -29.27
CA ALA A 634 18.80 40.87 -29.00
C ALA A 634 19.71 41.86 -29.75
N ASN A 635 19.22 42.47 -30.83
CA ASN A 635 19.91 43.52 -31.60
C ASN A 635 19.38 44.94 -31.29
N GLY A 636 18.71 45.13 -30.15
CA GLY A 636 18.26 46.44 -29.64
C GLY A 636 17.06 47.06 -30.35
N LYS A 637 16.39 46.35 -31.26
CA LYS A 637 15.32 46.87 -32.13
C LYS A 637 13.92 46.60 -31.59
N GLY A 638 13.71 46.82 -30.28
CA GLY A 638 12.46 46.52 -29.57
C GLY A 638 11.19 47.05 -30.25
N ASN A 639 11.22 48.24 -30.86
CA ASN A 639 10.06 48.83 -31.56
C ASN A 639 9.58 48.04 -32.81
N ASN A 640 10.34 47.03 -33.27
CA ASN A 640 9.94 46.12 -34.34
C ASN A 640 9.22 44.88 -33.81
N VAL A 641 9.42 44.50 -32.55
CA VAL A 641 8.89 43.28 -31.93
C VAL A 641 7.36 43.23 -32.00
N ASP A 642 6.68 44.26 -31.48
CA ASP A 642 5.22 44.40 -31.55
C ASP A 642 4.68 44.26 -32.98
N LYS A 643 5.38 44.87 -33.95
CA LYS A 643 4.99 44.86 -35.37
C LYS A 643 5.15 43.46 -35.99
N ILE A 644 6.20 42.73 -35.61
CA ILE A 644 6.48 41.36 -36.05
C ILE A 644 5.44 40.40 -35.48
N ILE A 645 5.06 40.53 -34.20
CA ILE A 645 4.06 39.68 -33.57
C ILE A 645 2.65 39.98 -34.12
N MET A 646 2.28 41.25 -34.30
CA MET A 646 1.05 41.62 -35.02
C MET A 646 1.06 41.16 -36.49
N ALA A 647 2.21 41.05 -37.14
CA ALA A 647 2.31 40.47 -38.49
C ALA A 647 2.20 38.93 -38.46
N ALA A 648 2.73 38.26 -37.43
CA ALA A 648 2.61 36.83 -37.22
C ALA A 648 1.15 36.41 -37.10
N ILE A 649 0.40 37.01 -36.17
CA ILE A 649 -1.02 36.69 -35.95
C ILE A 649 -1.84 36.96 -37.22
N ARG A 650 -1.59 38.07 -37.95
CA ARG A 650 -2.24 38.34 -39.24
C ARG A 650 -1.84 37.37 -40.37
N SER A 651 -0.67 36.75 -40.28
CA SER A 651 -0.23 35.72 -41.24
C SER A 651 -0.84 34.35 -40.92
N LEU A 652 -0.92 33.99 -39.64
CA LEU A 652 -1.48 32.72 -39.18
C LEU A 652 -3.01 32.69 -39.37
N ASN A 653 -3.70 33.80 -39.03
CA ASN A 653 -5.12 33.98 -39.30
C ASN A 653 -5.46 34.02 -40.80
N ARG A 654 -4.49 34.34 -41.68
CA ARG A 654 -4.68 34.27 -43.15
C ARG A 654 -4.56 32.84 -43.69
N ASN A 655 -3.88 31.97 -42.94
CA ASN A 655 -3.72 30.55 -43.25
C ASN A 655 -4.74 29.69 -42.47
N ASP A 656 -5.77 30.32 -41.89
CA ASP A 656 -6.83 29.72 -41.07
C ASP A 656 -6.35 28.92 -39.83
N ILE A 657 -5.14 29.22 -39.33
CA ILE A 657 -4.57 28.56 -38.14
C ILE A 657 -4.96 29.34 -36.88
N VAL A 658 -6.02 28.87 -36.21
CA VAL A 658 -6.35 29.29 -34.86
C VAL A 658 -5.38 28.61 -33.88
N ILE A 659 -4.53 29.40 -33.23
CA ILE A 659 -3.55 28.91 -32.24
C ILE A 659 -4.07 29.19 -30.83
N ASP A 660 -4.19 28.15 -30.02
CA ASP A 660 -4.65 28.23 -28.64
C ASP A 660 -3.82 29.22 -27.82
N ARG A 661 -4.52 30.12 -27.12
CA ARG A 661 -3.97 31.09 -26.16
C ARG A 661 -2.92 30.49 -25.22
N ASP A 662 -3.16 29.29 -24.72
CA ASP A 662 -2.28 28.59 -23.77
C ASP A 662 -0.96 28.12 -24.40
N THR A 663 -0.90 27.94 -25.73
CA THR A 663 0.36 27.65 -26.43
C THR A 663 1.18 28.93 -26.62
N TRP A 664 0.54 30.04 -26.98
CA TRP A 664 1.16 31.36 -26.99
C TRP A 664 1.75 31.75 -25.63
N LEU A 665 1.05 31.50 -24.52
CA LEU A 665 1.54 31.81 -23.18
C LEU A 665 2.70 30.88 -22.75
N LYS A 666 2.74 29.61 -23.19
CA LYS A 666 3.92 28.72 -23.04
C LYS A 666 5.12 29.21 -23.86
N GLU A 667 4.90 29.72 -25.06
CA GLU A 667 5.97 30.35 -25.85
C GLU A 667 6.48 31.64 -25.19
N ALA A 668 5.63 32.41 -24.51
CA ALA A 668 6.05 33.57 -23.72
C ALA A 668 6.92 33.18 -22.51
N GLU A 669 6.60 32.07 -21.83
CA GLU A 669 7.46 31.46 -20.80
C GLU A 669 8.81 31.03 -21.39
N ALA A 670 8.82 30.45 -22.59
CA ALA A 670 10.04 30.15 -23.34
C ALA A 670 10.74 31.40 -23.95
N CYS A 671 10.14 32.60 -23.88
CA CYS A 671 10.82 33.87 -24.15
C CYS A 671 11.49 34.42 -22.90
N GLU A 672 10.83 34.32 -21.74
CA GLU A 672 11.39 34.71 -20.45
C GLU A 672 12.63 33.87 -20.09
N GLN A 673 12.58 32.55 -20.30
CA GLN A 673 13.74 31.64 -20.14
C GLN A 673 14.89 31.91 -21.15
N ALA A 674 14.63 32.70 -22.19
CA ALA A 674 15.61 33.08 -23.22
C ALA A 674 16.03 34.56 -23.10
N GLU A 675 15.86 35.16 -21.91
CA GLU A 675 16.23 36.54 -21.58
C GLU A 675 15.63 37.61 -22.52
N ALA A 676 14.42 37.33 -23.05
CA ALA A 676 13.75 38.16 -24.04
C ALA A 676 12.43 38.78 -23.48
N PRO A 677 12.52 39.78 -22.59
CA PRO A 677 11.38 40.33 -21.86
C PRO A 677 10.40 41.16 -22.72
N LEU A 678 10.87 41.89 -23.73
CA LEU A 678 10.02 42.73 -24.59
C LEU A 678 9.21 41.87 -25.55
N THR A 679 9.79 40.82 -26.13
CA THR A 679 9.07 39.81 -26.94
C THR A 679 8.04 39.07 -26.11
N CYS A 680 8.39 38.65 -24.89
CA CYS A 680 7.44 38.11 -23.93
C CYS A 680 6.25 39.07 -23.69
N ALA A 681 6.51 40.32 -23.30
CA ALA A 681 5.47 41.30 -23.01
C ALA A 681 4.66 41.73 -24.24
N ALA A 682 5.24 41.70 -25.44
CA ALA A 682 4.53 41.94 -26.70
C ALA A 682 3.64 40.78 -27.13
N LEU A 683 4.11 39.54 -26.93
CA LEU A 683 3.34 38.33 -27.19
C LEU A 683 2.11 38.30 -26.29
N VAL A 684 2.30 38.45 -24.97
CA VAL A 684 1.19 38.54 -23.99
C VAL A 684 0.18 39.63 -24.36
N ARG A 685 0.63 40.86 -24.65
CA ARG A 685 -0.27 41.97 -25.03
C ARG A 685 -1.17 41.68 -26.23
N GLN A 686 -0.72 40.86 -27.18
CA GLN A 686 -1.48 40.54 -28.39
C GLN A 686 -2.33 39.27 -28.24
N THR A 687 -1.93 38.30 -27.41
CA THR A 687 -2.59 36.98 -27.34
C THR A 687 -3.53 36.81 -26.15
N LEU A 688 -3.40 37.61 -25.08
CA LEU A 688 -4.19 37.48 -23.84
C LEU A 688 -5.71 37.68 -24.04
N ASN A 689 -6.11 38.38 -25.10
CA ASN A 689 -7.52 38.58 -25.49
C ASN A 689 -8.09 37.45 -26.37
N ILE A 690 -7.26 36.56 -26.92
CA ILE A 690 -7.70 35.53 -27.86
C ILE A 690 -8.48 34.43 -27.11
N GLY A 691 -9.73 34.20 -27.51
CA GLY A 691 -10.58 33.15 -26.97
C GLY A 691 -11.17 33.41 -25.58
N VAL A 692 -11.25 34.68 -25.13
CA VAL A 692 -11.75 35.02 -23.79
C VAL A 692 -12.92 36.02 -23.83
N GLU A 693 -14.09 35.56 -23.39
CA GLU A 693 -15.33 36.35 -23.26
C GLU A 693 -15.18 37.48 -22.25
N GLU A 694 -15.85 38.61 -22.51
CA GLU A 694 -15.58 39.90 -21.84
C GLU A 694 -15.79 39.85 -20.31
N GLU A 695 -16.73 39.04 -19.85
CA GLU A 695 -17.08 38.88 -18.43
C GLU A 695 -16.01 38.09 -17.66
N ASP A 696 -15.52 36.99 -18.23
CA ASP A 696 -14.61 36.04 -17.57
C ASP A 696 -13.13 36.44 -17.66
N ARG A 697 -12.74 37.36 -18.57
CA ARG A 697 -11.38 37.92 -18.70
C ARG A 697 -10.71 38.23 -17.36
N LYS A 698 -11.47 38.84 -16.44
CA LYS A 698 -10.96 39.25 -15.13
C LYS A 698 -10.60 38.07 -14.21
N ARG A 699 -11.20 36.90 -14.42
CA ARG A 699 -10.86 35.67 -13.69
C ARG A 699 -9.70 34.98 -14.39
N THR A 700 -9.84 34.67 -15.67
CA THR A 700 -8.86 33.91 -16.45
C THR A 700 -7.47 34.52 -16.33
N TRP A 701 -7.30 35.81 -16.60
CA TRP A 701 -5.97 36.45 -16.61
C TRP A 701 -5.29 36.47 -15.24
N ILE A 702 -6.07 36.48 -14.15
CA ILE A 702 -5.50 36.42 -12.80
C ILE A 702 -5.10 34.98 -12.48
N ASP A 703 -5.96 34.01 -12.78
CA ASP A 703 -5.68 32.59 -12.58
C ASP A 703 -4.43 32.19 -13.44
N ASP A 704 -4.34 32.66 -14.70
CA ASP A 704 -3.18 32.52 -15.58
C ASP A 704 -1.90 33.08 -14.94
N ALA A 705 -1.92 34.37 -14.53
CA ALA A 705 -0.77 35.04 -13.96
C ALA A 705 -0.31 34.35 -12.66
N GLU A 706 -1.23 33.79 -11.86
CA GLU A 706 -0.88 32.95 -10.72
C GLU A 706 -0.20 31.64 -11.15
N THR A 707 -0.63 30.97 -12.23
CA THR A 707 0.13 29.82 -12.75
C THR A 707 1.55 30.19 -13.17
N PHE A 708 1.76 31.34 -13.83
CA PHE A 708 3.09 31.78 -14.25
C PHE A 708 3.98 32.19 -13.06
N THR A 709 3.45 32.89 -12.05
CA THR A 709 4.20 33.10 -10.80
C THR A 709 4.56 31.78 -10.09
N SER A 710 3.68 30.77 -10.12
CA SER A 710 3.97 29.45 -9.52
C SER A 710 5.08 28.68 -10.22
N LYS A 711 5.29 28.95 -11.51
CA LYS A 711 6.40 28.42 -12.33
C LYS A 711 7.71 29.20 -12.18
N GLY A 712 7.69 30.36 -11.53
CA GLY A 712 8.82 31.31 -11.50
C GLY A 712 8.97 32.15 -12.76
N ALA A 713 7.94 32.20 -13.62
CA ALA A 713 7.87 33.10 -14.76
C ALA A 713 7.17 34.39 -14.32
N TYR A 714 7.97 35.40 -13.98
CA TYR A 714 7.52 36.64 -13.34
C TYR A 714 7.31 37.78 -14.35
N ILE A 715 8.08 37.83 -15.43
CA ILE A 715 8.00 38.86 -16.48
C ILE A 715 6.76 38.64 -17.34
N THR A 716 6.49 37.39 -17.72
CA THR A 716 5.19 36.93 -18.29
C THR A 716 4.02 37.38 -17.42
N ALA A 717 4.01 37.00 -16.14
CA ALA A 717 2.94 37.34 -15.21
C ALA A 717 2.81 38.86 -14.99
N LYS A 718 3.92 39.61 -14.94
CA LYS A 718 3.93 41.08 -14.86
C LYS A 718 3.30 41.73 -16.10
N ALA A 719 3.58 41.20 -17.31
CA ALA A 719 2.94 41.65 -18.54
C ALA A 719 1.42 41.34 -18.58
N ILE A 720 1.01 40.19 -18.04
CA ILE A 720 -0.42 39.86 -17.87
C ILE A 720 -1.08 40.87 -16.92
N TYR A 721 -0.45 41.16 -15.78
CA TYR A 721 -0.97 42.13 -14.81
C TYR A 721 -1.00 43.56 -15.36
N SER A 722 -0.03 44.02 -16.16
CA SER A 722 -0.12 45.37 -16.76
C SER A 722 -1.32 45.52 -17.69
N VAL A 723 -1.59 44.51 -18.55
CA VAL A 723 -2.78 44.53 -19.44
C VAL A 723 -4.08 44.44 -18.63
N ALA A 724 -4.11 43.61 -17.58
CA ALA A 724 -5.26 43.51 -16.68
C ALA A 724 -5.53 44.80 -15.88
N LEU A 725 -4.52 45.66 -15.68
CA LEU A 725 -4.64 46.95 -14.99
C LEU A 725 -5.05 48.09 -15.93
N GLU A 726 -4.53 48.11 -17.17
CA GLU A 726 -4.98 49.03 -18.23
C GLU A 726 -6.48 48.86 -18.55
N THR A 727 -6.96 47.60 -18.53
CA THR A 727 -8.36 47.26 -18.82
C THR A 727 -9.30 47.34 -17.61
N PHE A 728 -8.83 47.10 -16.39
CA PHE A 728 -9.68 47.09 -15.19
C PHE A 728 -9.11 47.89 -13.99
N PRO A 729 -8.84 49.20 -14.14
CA PRO A 729 -8.21 50.02 -13.10
C PRO A 729 -8.99 50.09 -11.78
N THR A 730 -10.32 49.90 -11.80
CA THR A 730 -11.20 50.00 -10.62
C THR A 730 -11.19 48.76 -9.71
N LYS A 731 -10.56 47.64 -10.12
CA LYS A 731 -10.73 46.34 -9.44
C LYS A 731 -9.56 46.03 -8.48
N LYS A 732 -9.71 46.41 -7.19
CA LYS A 732 -8.69 46.23 -6.13
C LYS A 732 -7.96 44.87 -6.11
N SER A 733 -8.62 43.76 -6.47
CA SER A 733 -8.00 42.42 -6.46
C SER A 733 -6.82 42.28 -7.41
N ILE A 734 -6.79 43.03 -8.52
CA ILE A 734 -5.71 42.97 -9.50
C ILE A 734 -4.48 43.69 -8.94
N TRP A 735 -4.66 44.93 -8.46
CA TRP A 735 -3.63 45.70 -7.76
C TRP A 735 -3.00 44.93 -6.60
N LEU A 736 -3.80 44.26 -5.76
CA LEU A 736 -3.29 43.47 -4.63
C LEU A 736 -2.41 42.29 -5.08
N ARG A 737 -2.76 41.60 -6.17
CA ARG A 737 -1.99 40.45 -6.69
C ARG A 737 -0.74 40.88 -7.48
N ALA A 738 -0.83 41.97 -8.26
CA ALA A 738 0.33 42.57 -8.92
C ALA A 738 1.40 43.06 -7.91
N VAL A 739 0.98 43.70 -6.82
CA VAL A 739 1.85 44.09 -5.71
C VAL A 739 2.44 42.87 -4.97
N ALA A 740 1.72 41.74 -4.92
CA ALA A 740 2.25 40.49 -4.36
C ALA A 740 3.33 39.85 -5.24
N LEU A 741 3.17 39.87 -6.57
CA LEU A 741 4.18 39.41 -7.54
C LEU A 741 5.49 40.19 -7.40
N GLU A 742 5.43 41.52 -7.46
CA GLU A 742 6.64 42.36 -7.43
C GLU A 742 7.41 42.25 -6.09
N LYS A 743 6.71 41.87 -5.01
CA LYS A 743 7.32 41.49 -3.71
C LYS A 743 8.01 40.13 -3.75
N GLN A 744 7.48 39.16 -4.49
CA GLN A 744 8.14 37.86 -4.71
C GLN A 744 9.41 38.02 -5.55
N MET A 745 9.42 38.93 -6.54
CA MET A 745 10.61 39.22 -7.36
C MET A 745 11.79 39.83 -6.58
N ASN A 746 11.54 40.46 -5.42
CA ASN A 746 12.52 41.00 -4.45
C ASN A 746 13.80 41.66 -5.05
N THR A 747 13.66 42.34 -6.18
CA THR A 747 14.77 42.99 -6.88
C THR A 747 14.89 44.44 -6.39
N ALA A 748 16.07 45.05 -6.51
CA ALA A 748 16.24 46.47 -6.15
C ALA A 748 15.26 47.36 -6.92
N ASP A 749 15.22 47.18 -8.25
CA ASP A 749 14.31 47.91 -9.14
C ASP A 749 12.85 47.52 -8.95
N SER A 750 12.53 46.30 -8.50
CA SER A 750 11.13 45.95 -8.20
C SER A 750 10.59 46.80 -7.05
N LYS A 751 11.42 47.17 -6.05
CA LYS A 751 10.98 48.03 -4.92
C LYS A 751 10.59 49.44 -5.35
N ALA A 752 11.30 50.03 -6.32
CA ALA A 752 10.90 51.29 -6.95
C ALA A 752 9.62 51.11 -7.78
N ASN A 753 9.54 50.02 -8.58
CA ASN A 753 8.35 49.71 -9.38
C ASN A 753 7.10 49.45 -8.52
N ILE A 754 7.18 48.81 -7.35
CA ILE A 754 6.02 48.65 -6.47
C ILE A 754 5.52 50.01 -5.97
N MET A 755 6.42 50.93 -5.63
CA MET A 755 6.00 52.26 -5.17
C MET A 755 5.31 53.05 -6.29
N VAL A 756 5.83 53.00 -7.53
CA VAL A 756 5.15 53.56 -8.71
C VAL A 756 3.81 52.87 -8.99
N LEU A 757 3.75 51.54 -8.86
CA LEU A 757 2.54 50.74 -9.03
C LEU A 757 1.47 51.10 -7.97
N LEU A 758 1.89 51.31 -6.71
CA LEU A 758 1.00 51.69 -5.60
C LEU A 758 0.55 53.14 -5.68
N GLN A 759 1.37 54.05 -6.20
CA GLN A 759 0.94 55.42 -6.52
C GLN A 759 -0.17 55.40 -7.58
N LYS A 760 0.03 54.67 -8.69
CA LYS A 760 -1.01 54.44 -9.71
C LYS A 760 -2.25 53.74 -9.14
N ALA A 761 -2.07 52.77 -8.22
CA ALA A 761 -3.17 52.08 -7.56
C ALA A 761 -3.98 53.02 -6.64
N ILE A 762 -3.32 53.96 -5.98
CA ILE A 762 -3.93 54.99 -5.13
C ILE A 762 -4.74 55.98 -5.97
N GLU A 763 -4.22 56.39 -7.13
CA GLU A 763 -4.90 57.27 -8.08
C GLU A 763 -6.14 56.59 -8.70
N ALA A 764 -6.03 55.30 -9.05
CA ALA A 764 -7.12 54.52 -9.63
C ALA A 764 -8.17 54.03 -8.61
N CYS A 765 -7.79 53.81 -7.35
CA CYS A 765 -8.63 53.23 -6.29
C CYS A 765 -8.53 53.97 -4.93
N PRO A 766 -8.84 55.28 -4.84
CA PRO A 766 -8.61 56.09 -3.63
C PRO A 766 -9.38 55.62 -2.39
N LEU A 767 -10.51 54.93 -2.56
CA LEU A 767 -11.34 54.39 -1.46
C LEU A 767 -10.79 53.08 -0.85
N CYS A 768 -9.70 52.51 -1.37
CA CYS A 768 -9.22 51.20 -0.93
C CYS A 768 -8.14 51.29 0.15
N GLU A 769 -8.56 51.26 1.43
CA GLU A 769 -7.69 51.34 2.62
C GLU A 769 -6.45 50.43 2.54
N VAL A 770 -6.61 49.18 2.08
CA VAL A 770 -5.53 48.18 2.04
C VAL A 770 -4.38 48.59 1.11
N LEU A 771 -4.64 49.34 0.04
CA LEU A 771 -3.59 49.84 -0.87
C LEU A 771 -2.79 50.97 -0.20
N TRP A 772 -3.47 51.91 0.46
CA TRP A 772 -2.83 52.95 1.29
C TRP A 772 -1.97 52.35 2.40
N LEU A 773 -2.45 51.30 3.06
CA LEU A 773 -1.75 50.61 4.14
C LEU A 773 -0.50 49.85 3.64
N MET A 774 -0.55 49.27 2.45
CA MET A 774 0.65 48.68 1.83
C MET A 774 1.66 49.74 1.42
N ALA A 775 1.25 50.82 0.75
CA ALA A 775 2.13 51.93 0.39
C ALA A 775 2.82 52.55 1.61
N ALA A 776 2.07 52.76 2.71
CA ALA A 776 2.63 53.24 3.97
C ALA A 776 3.58 52.22 4.63
N LYS A 777 3.28 50.91 4.60
CA LYS A 777 4.19 49.88 5.11
C LYS A 777 5.49 49.81 4.28
N GLU A 778 5.40 50.00 2.97
CA GLU A 778 6.54 49.83 2.07
C GLU A 778 7.48 51.02 2.06
N ALA A 779 6.97 52.26 2.03
CA ALA A 779 7.78 53.45 2.25
C ALA A 779 8.51 53.39 3.62
N TRP A 780 7.84 52.89 4.66
CA TRP A 780 8.45 52.66 5.97
C TRP A 780 9.49 51.53 6.00
N LEU A 781 9.26 50.41 5.28
CA LEU A 781 10.27 49.35 5.10
C LEU A 781 11.49 49.80 4.26
N GLN A 782 11.32 50.80 3.39
CA GLN A 782 12.40 51.49 2.69
C GLN A 782 13.11 52.54 3.58
N GLY A 783 12.67 52.73 4.83
CA GLY A 783 13.22 53.69 5.80
C GLY A 783 12.61 55.10 5.74
N SER A 784 11.76 55.38 4.76
CA SER A 784 11.17 56.70 4.50
C SER A 784 9.95 56.97 5.39
N VAL A 785 10.21 57.25 6.67
CA VAL A 785 9.15 57.50 7.68
C VAL A 785 8.28 58.70 7.31
N ASP A 786 8.86 59.78 6.78
CA ASP A 786 8.12 61.00 6.42
C ASP A 786 7.32 60.86 5.12
N GLU A 787 7.77 60.02 4.19
CA GLU A 787 6.96 59.65 3.03
C GLU A 787 5.78 58.77 3.45
N ALA A 788 5.99 57.78 4.32
CA ALA A 788 4.91 56.99 4.91
C ALA A 788 3.89 57.87 5.67
N ARG A 789 4.36 58.88 6.42
CA ARG A 789 3.50 59.93 7.01
C ARG A 789 2.75 60.73 5.94
N SER A 790 3.37 61.07 4.81
CA SER A 790 2.73 61.78 3.70
C SER A 790 1.63 60.95 3.02
N ILE A 791 1.86 59.64 2.84
CA ILE A 791 0.90 58.68 2.29
C ILE A 791 -0.30 58.58 3.23
N LEU A 792 -0.07 58.41 4.54
CA LEU A 792 -1.16 58.34 5.53
C LEU A 792 -1.92 59.67 5.66
N ARG A 793 -1.25 60.83 5.54
CA ARG A 793 -1.93 62.15 5.46
C ARG A 793 -2.84 62.25 4.24
N ARG A 794 -2.39 61.82 3.06
CA ARG A 794 -3.24 61.74 1.86
C ARG A 794 -4.40 60.74 2.05
N ALA A 795 -4.14 59.61 2.70
CA ALA A 795 -5.15 58.61 3.00
C ALA A 795 -6.26 59.15 3.93
N PHE A 796 -5.93 59.94 4.95
CA PHE A 796 -6.91 60.59 5.82
C PHE A 796 -7.79 61.63 5.10
N LEU A 797 -7.29 62.31 4.06
CA LEU A 797 -8.09 63.24 3.26
C LEU A 797 -9.14 62.52 2.41
N GLN A 798 -8.84 61.30 1.95
CA GLN A 798 -9.75 60.48 1.13
C GLN A 798 -10.70 59.63 2.00
N ASN A 799 -10.20 59.11 3.13
CA ASN A 799 -10.90 58.13 3.97
C ASN A 799 -10.82 58.52 5.48
N PRO A 800 -11.59 59.53 5.94
CA PRO A 800 -11.50 60.03 7.33
C PRO A 800 -11.93 59.02 8.40
N ASN A 801 -12.90 58.17 8.07
CA ASN A 801 -13.58 57.27 9.03
C ASN A 801 -12.84 55.93 9.26
N SER A 802 -11.75 55.69 8.53
CA SER A 802 -11.11 54.38 8.39
C SER A 802 -10.22 54.00 9.56
N GLU A 803 -10.76 53.16 10.45
CA GLU A 803 -10.11 52.63 11.64
C GLU A 803 -8.70 52.07 11.37
N GLU A 804 -8.53 51.31 10.29
CA GLU A 804 -7.25 50.63 10.01
C GLU A 804 -6.13 51.63 9.70
N ILE A 805 -6.46 52.74 9.02
CA ILE A 805 -5.55 53.84 8.71
C ILE A 805 -5.16 54.59 10.00
N TRP A 806 -6.12 54.88 10.87
CA TRP A 806 -5.84 55.46 12.20
C TRP A 806 -4.93 54.57 13.04
N ILE A 807 -5.19 53.27 13.09
CA ILE A 807 -4.36 52.31 13.85
C ILE A 807 -2.96 52.14 13.22
N ALA A 808 -2.83 52.23 11.89
CA ALA A 808 -1.54 52.18 11.21
C ALA A 808 -0.70 53.44 11.44
N ALA A 809 -1.30 54.64 11.39
CA ALA A 809 -0.61 55.88 11.73
C ALA A 809 -0.15 55.89 13.20
N VAL A 810 -1.01 55.44 14.12
CA VAL A 810 -0.64 55.26 15.53
C VAL A 810 0.48 54.22 15.68
N LYS A 811 0.45 53.10 14.94
CA LYS A 811 1.53 52.11 14.94
C LYS A 811 2.87 52.72 14.51
N LEU A 812 2.87 53.50 13.42
CA LEU A 812 4.07 54.15 12.87
C LEU A 812 4.69 55.13 13.87
N GLU A 813 3.91 56.04 14.47
CA GLU A 813 4.48 56.97 15.46
C GLU A 813 4.91 56.24 16.74
N TRP A 814 4.21 55.17 17.14
CA TRP A 814 4.53 54.36 18.32
C TRP A 814 5.87 53.61 18.17
N GLU A 815 6.10 52.93 17.06
CA GLU A 815 7.35 52.18 16.84
C GLU A 815 8.57 53.12 16.64
N ASN A 816 8.34 54.36 16.20
CA ASN A 816 9.34 55.42 16.19
C ASN A 816 9.48 56.17 17.55
N ASN A 817 8.79 55.71 18.61
CA ASN A 817 8.74 56.30 19.96
C ASN A 817 8.21 57.76 20.04
N GLU A 818 7.50 58.25 19.02
CA GLU A 818 6.83 59.56 18.97
C GLU A 818 5.52 59.56 19.78
N ILE A 819 5.62 59.16 21.04
CA ILE A 819 4.52 58.82 21.96
C ILE A 819 3.50 59.96 22.11
N GLN A 820 3.95 61.22 22.16
CA GLN A 820 3.04 62.37 22.27
C GLN A 820 2.18 62.55 21.00
N ARG A 821 2.75 62.32 19.81
CA ARG A 821 1.99 62.33 18.56
C ARG A 821 1.05 61.14 18.48
N ALA A 822 1.48 59.96 18.91
CA ALA A 822 0.62 58.78 19.00
C ALA A 822 -0.60 59.01 19.92
N ARG A 823 -0.41 59.62 21.11
CA ARG A 823 -1.50 60.05 22.01
C ARG A 823 -2.45 61.05 21.32
N ALA A 824 -1.91 62.06 20.64
CA ALA A 824 -2.72 63.06 19.94
C ALA A 824 -3.52 62.47 18.76
N LEU A 825 -2.94 61.53 18.01
CA LEU A 825 -3.63 60.77 16.96
C LEU A 825 -4.70 59.85 17.55
N LEU A 826 -4.44 59.18 18.68
CA LEU A 826 -5.44 58.38 19.41
C LEU A 826 -6.58 59.22 19.99
N ALA A 827 -6.32 60.46 20.41
CA ALA A 827 -7.38 61.38 20.83
C ALA A 827 -8.28 61.78 19.65
N LYS A 828 -7.70 62.10 18.48
CA LYS A 828 -8.45 62.37 17.24
C LYS A 828 -9.23 61.15 16.75
N ALA A 829 -8.60 59.97 16.74
CA ALA A 829 -9.25 58.71 16.37
C ALA A 829 -10.42 58.37 17.30
N ARG A 830 -10.30 58.58 18.62
CA ARG A 830 -11.42 58.41 19.57
C ARG A 830 -12.58 59.39 19.34
N ALA A 831 -12.36 60.51 18.66
CA ALA A 831 -13.41 61.47 18.32
C ALA A 831 -14.05 61.18 16.94
N GLN A 832 -13.25 60.76 15.94
CA GLN A 832 -13.71 60.57 14.55
C GLN A 832 -14.11 59.12 14.22
N ALA A 833 -13.40 58.12 14.77
CA ALA A 833 -13.63 56.69 14.54
C ALA A 833 -13.62 55.91 15.87
N PRO A 834 -14.63 56.10 16.75
CA PRO A 834 -14.71 55.46 18.06
C PRO A 834 -15.05 53.97 17.98
N THR A 835 -14.09 53.12 17.64
CA THR A 835 -14.19 51.65 17.78
C THR A 835 -13.42 51.14 19.00
N ALA A 836 -13.91 50.05 19.62
CA ALA A 836 -13.25 49.37 20.74
C ALA A 836 -11.77 49.00 20.48
N ARG A 837 -11.37 48.71 19.23
CA ARG A 837 -9.96 48.43 18.86
C ARG A 837 -9.05 49.66 18.95
N VAL A 838 -9.57 50.86 18.68
CA VAL A 838 -8.87 52.15 18.87
C VAL A 838 -8.69 52.42 20.37
N TRP A 839 -9.76 52.26 21.16
CA TRP A 839 -9.70 52.37 22.62
C TRP A 839 -8.72 51.34 23.23
N MET A 840 -8.72 50.11 22.72
CA MET A 840 -7.76 49.07 23.11
C MET A 840 -6.32 49.49 22.79
N LYS A 841 -6.09 50.15 21.65
CA LYS A 841 -4.77 50.67 21.28
C LYS A 841 -4.32 51.84 22.16
N SER A 842 -5.22 52.70 22.65
CA SER A 842 -4.87 53.72 23.65
C SER A 842 -4.55 53.15 25.03
N ILE A 843 -5.35 52.20 25.54
CA ILE A 843 -5.08 51.52 26.82
C ILE A 843 -3.73 50.79 26.76
N LEU A 844 -3.48 50.07 25.68
CA LEU A 844 -2.20 49.40 25.43
C LEU A 844 -1.01 50.34 25.21
N LEU A 845 -1.24 51.65 25.02
CA LEU A 845 -0.19 52.66 24.89
C LEU A 845 0.13 53.27 26.26
N GLU A 846 -0.89 53.64 27.04
CA GLU A 846 -0.69 54.10 28.42
C GLU A 846 -0.01 53.03 29.30
N ARG A 847 -0.38 51.75 29.12
CA ARG A 847 0.28 50.59 29.75
C ARG A 847 1.78 50.47 29.48
N GLU A 848 2.27 51.04 28.37
CA GLU A 848 3.69 50.98 27.98
C GLU A 848 4.49 52.18 28.50
N ILE A 849 3.80 53.20 29.01
CA ILE A 849 4.37 54.46 29.53
C ILE A 849 4.18 54.54 31.06
N GLU A 850 3.55 53.51 31.65
CA GLU A 850 3.36 53.33 33.10
C GLU A 850 2.63 54.50 33.77
N ILE A 851 1.76 55.21 33.03
CA ILE A 851 0.89 56.26 33.60
C ILE A 851 -0.37 55.62 34.20
N ASP A 852 -0.18 55.10 35.41
CA ASP A 852 -1.12 54.32 36.21
C ASP A 852 -2.56 54.85 36.25
N SER A 853 -2.76 56.17 36.42
CA SER A 853 -4.10 56.77 36.53
C SER A 853 -4.81 56.94 35.19
N ALA A 854 -4.06 57.10 34.10
CA ALA A 854 -4.62 57.26 32.76
C ALA A 854 -5.13 55.93 32.19
N GLU A 855 -4.44 54.82 32.49
CA GLU A 855 -4.90 53.50 32.06
C GLU A 855 -6.23 53.12 32.72
N GLU A 856 -6.39 53.36 34.03
CA GLU A 856 -7.64 53.02 34.73
C GLU A 856 -8.85 53.81 34.21
N ALA A 857 -8.69 55.12 34.00
CA ALA A 857 -9.75 55.97 33.47
C ALA A 857 -10.20 55.49 32.07
N LEU A 858 -9.24 55.18 31.18
CA LEU A 858 -9.54 54.68 29.83
C LEU A 858 -10.14 53.26 29.84
N LEU A 859 -9.74 52.40 30.79
CA LEU A 859 -10.35 51.08 31.00
C LEU A 859 -11.80 51.21 31.48
N LEU A 860 -12.08 52.06 32.47
CA LEU A 860 -13.42 52.28 33.01
C LEU A 860 -14.37 52.92 31.98
N GLU A 861 -13.92 53.97 31.28
CA GLU A 861 -14.67 54.54 30.14
C GLU A 861 -14.87 53.51 29.02
N GLY A 862 -13.84 52.73 28.70
CA GLY A 862 -13.87 51.70 27.66
C GLY A 862 -14.88 50.59 27.97
N MET A 863 -14.91 50.10 29.20
CA MET A 863 -15.91 49.12 29.67
C MET A 863 -17.33 49.74 29.75
N GLY A 864 -17.44 51.01 30.12
CA GLY A 864 -18.72 51.74 30.12
C GLY A 864 -19.35 51.82 28.73
N ARG A 865 -18.54 52.17 27.70
CA ARG A 865 -18.97 52.32 26.30
C ARG A 865 -19.10 50.99 25.54
N TYR A 866 -18.18 50.04 25.73
CA TYR A 866 -18.06 48.82 24.91
C TYR A 866 -18.23 47.53 25.72
N LYS A 867 -19.37 47.39 26.42
CA LYS A 867 -19.71 46.22 27.26
C LYS A 867 -19.67 44.87 26.52
N THR A 868 -19.76 44.87 25.19
CA THR A 868 -19.72 43.67 24.32
C THR A 868 -18.31 43.26 23.88
N PHE A 869 -17.25 44.00 24.25
CA PHE A 869 -15.88 43.75 23.81
C PHE A 869 -15.04 43.08 24.90
N ASP A 870 -14.92 41.75 24.81
CA ASP A 870 -14.25 40.87 25.78
C ASP A 870 -12.85 41.33 26.19
N LYS A 871 -12.08 41.90 25.26
CA LYS A 871 -10.70 42.28 25.49
C LYS A 871 -10.51 43.51 26.35
N MET A 872 -11.52 44.36 26.57
CA MET A 872 -11.45 45.37 27.64
C MET A 872 -11.35 44.68 29.01
N TYR A 873 -12.23 43.73 29.27
CA TYR A 873 -12.26 42.97 30.53
C TYR A 873 -10.99 42.11 30.71
N MET A 874 -10.45 41.53 29.63
CA MET A 874 -9.13 40.88 29.69
C MET A 874 -8.01 41.83 30.11
N MET A 875 -7.98 43.05 29.55
CA MET A 875 -6.94 44.03 29.89
C MET A 875 -7.12 44.57 31.30
N ALA A 876 -8.35 44.85 31.74
CA ALA A 876 -8.66 45.27 33.11
C ALA A 876 -8.21 44.21 34.13
N GLY A 877 -8.56 42.94 33.90
CA GLY A 877 -8.12 41.83 34.77
C GLY A 877 -6.60 41.68 34.82
N GLN A 878 -5.91 41.76 33.67
CA GLN A 878 -4.44 41.72 33.61
C GLN A 878 -3.75 42.90 34.30
N TYR A 879 -4.36 44.09 34.27
CA TYR A 879 -3.88 45.29 34.94
C TYR A 879 -3.99 45.14 36.46
N TYR A 880 -5.15 44.67 36.94
CA TYR A 880 -5.35 44.39 38.37
C TYR A 880 -4.52 43.18 38.86
N GLU A 881 -4.28 42.15 38.04
CA GLU A 881 -3.29 41.10 38.32
C GLU A 881 -1.87 41.67 38.46
N GLY A 882 -1.48 42.62 37.60
CA GLY A 882 -0.16 43.26 37.64
C GLY A 882 0.10 44.11 38.90
N ARG A 883 -0.97 44.54 39.59
CA ARG A 883 -0.92 45.21 40.90
C ARG A 883 -1.31 44.29 42.08
N GLU A 884 -1.34 42.98 41.86
CA GLU A 884 -1.74 41.95 42.85
C GLU A 884 -3.14 42.16 43.48
N ASN A 885 -4.01 42.97 42.86
CA ASN A 885 -5.36 43.22 43.35
C ASN A 885 -6.32 42.15 42.85
N TRP A 886 -6.18 40.95 43.44
CA TRP A 886 -6.93 39.76 43.07
C TRP A 886 -8.46 39.91 43.16
N GLU A 887 -8.96 40.85 43.98
CA GLU A 887 -10.39 41.12 44.09
C GLU A 887 -10.95 41.94 42.93
N SER A 888 -10.30 43.05 42.56
CA SER A 888 -10.74 43.83 41.40
C SER A 888 -10.52 43.07 40.09
N ALA A 889 -9.44 42.30 39.98
CA ALA A 889 -9.24 41.37 38.85
C ALA A 889 -10.37 40.33 38.75
N ARG A 890 -10.76 39.71 39.87
CA ARG A 890 -11.89 38.75 39.93
C ARG A 890 -13.23 39.41 39.60
N LYS A 891 -13.47 40.67 40.02
CA LYS A 891 -14.65 41.45 39.63
C LYS A 891 -14.65 41.71 38.12
N ALA A 892 -13.58 42.30 37.57
CA ALA A 892 -13.45 42.58 36.13
C ALA A 892 -13.64 41.34 35.25
N TYR A 893 -13.08 40.19 35.63
CA TYR A 893 -13.31 38.93 34.91
C TYR A 893 -14.74 38.41 35.05
N ARG A 894 -15.37 38.50 36.24
CA ARG A 894 -16.76 38.09 36.46
C ARG A 894 -17.73 38.95 35.65
N ASP A 895 -17.53 40.26 35.64
CA ASP A 895 -18.38 41.22 34.93
C ASP A 895 -18.22 41.04 33.41
N GLY A 896 -16.99 40.83 32.94
CA GLY A 896 -16.71 40.45 31.55
C GLY A 896 -17.30 39.10 31.16
N ILE A 897 -17.34 38.11 32.06
CA ILE A 897 -17.98 36.80 31.82
C ILE A 897 -19.50 36.95 31.74
N ALA A 898 -20.10 37.82 32.55
CA ALA A 898 -21.52 38.12 32.50
C ALA A 898 -21.91 38.85 31.20
N ALA A 899 -21.09 39.81 30.75
CA ALA A 899 -21.34 40.59 29.54
C ALA A 899 -20.97 39.85 28.24
N CYS A 900 -19.86 39.09 28.25
CA CYS A 900 -19.28 38.40 27.10
C CYS A 900 -19.12 36.90 27.34
N PRO A 901 -20.19 36.13 27.67
CA PRO A 901 -20.08 34.72 28.08
C PRO A 901 -19.50 33.80 27.00
N LYS A 902 -19.51 34.22 25.72
CA LYS A 902 -18.91 33.47 24.59
C LYS A 902 -17.38 33.60 24.47
N SER A 903 -16.75 34.49 25.25
CA SER A 903 -15.32 34.82 25.10
C SER A 903 -14.39 33.78 25.73
N VAL A 904 -13.93 32.84 24.92
CA VAL A 904 -13.06 31.73 25.36
C VAL A 904 -11.79 32.19 26.11
N PRO A 905 -11.02 33.21 25.65
CA PRO A 905 -9.79 33.61 26.32
C PRO A 905 -10.03 34.22 27.70
N LEU A 906 -11.20 34.84 27.93
CA LEU A 906 -11.57 35.42 29.22
C LEU A 906 -11.80 34.32 30.27
N TRP A 907 -12.53 33.25 29.92
CA TRP A 907 -12.68 32.06 30.78
C TRP A 907 -11.34 31.39 31.12
N LYS A 908 -10.36 31.44 30.21
CA LYS A 908 -9.00 30.94 30.46
C LYS A 908 -8.26 31.82 31.47
N LEU A 909 -8.34 33.14 31.33
CA LEU A 909 -7.71 34.07 32.28
C LEU A 909 -8.34 33.98 33.67
N SER A 910 -9.69 33.93 33.77
CA SER A 910 -10.37 33.73 35.04
C SER A 910 -10.02 32.38 35.70
N CYS A 911 -9.91 31.31 34.91
CA CYS A 911 -9.46 30.01 35.40
C CYS A 911 -8.04 30.09 35.98
N ASN A 912 -7.10 30.71 35.26
CA ASN A 912 -5.72 30.88 35.71
C ASN A 912 -5.62 31.74 36.99
N LEU A 913 -6.46 32.77 37.15
CA LEU A 913 -6.51 33.57 38.37
C LEU A 913 -7.05 32.78 39.57
N GLU A 914 -8.12 32.01 39.38
CA GLU A 914 -8.68 31.17 40.46
C GLU A 914 -7.74 29.99 40.80
N GLU A 915 -7.02 29.43 39.83
CA GLU A 915 -5.96 28.43 40.05
C GLU A 915 -4.83 28.98 40.92
N ARG A 916 -4.35 30.20 40.62
CA ARG A 916 -3.32 30.90 41.41
C ARG A 916 -3.78 31.26 42.82
N THR A 917 -5.03 31.69 43.00
CA THR A 917 -5.47 32.33 44.24
C THR A 917 -6.31 31.44 45.16
N GLN A 918 -7.06 30.48 44.63
CA GLN A 918 -7.97 29.62 45.41
C GLN A 918 -7.94 28.12 45.00
N GLY A 919 -6.94 27.74 44.20
CA GLY A 919 -6.58 26.35 43.91
C GLY A 919 -7.47 25.62 42.89
N PRO A 920 -7.14 24.35 42.58
CA PRO A 920 -7.73 23.61 41.44
C PRO A 920 -9.24 23.43 41.52
N VAL A 921 -9.84 23.40 42.71
CA VAL A 921 -11.27 23.10 42.87
C VAL A 921 -12.14 24.19 42.26
N LYS A 922 -11.80 25.47 42.45
CA LYS A 922 -12.56 26.59 41.86
C LYS A 922 -12.21 26.84 40.40
N ALA A 923 -10.96 26.60 40.00
CA ALA A 923 -10.57 26.60 38.60
C ALA A 923 -11.34 25.53 37.78
N ARG A 924 -11.55 24.33 38.33
CA ARG A 924 -12.42 23.29 37.75
C ARG A 924 -13.87 23.74 37.59
N THR A 925 -14.51 24.29 38.63
CA THR A 925 -15.91 24.71 38.53
C THR A 925 -16.10 25.90 37.58
N VAL A 926 -15.11 26.80 37.46
CA VAL A 926 -15.09 27.84 36.43
C VAL A 926 -15.00 27.25 35.02
N LEU A 927 -14.17 26.23 34.78
CA LEU A 927 -14.12 25.54 33.48
C LEU A 927 -15.37 24.69 33.19
N GLU A 928 -16.01 24.12 34.20
CA GLU A 928 -17.30 23.42 34.05
C GLU A 928 -18.41 24.39 33.67
N LEU A 929 -18.48 25.55 34.33
CA LEU A 929 -19.40 26.63 33.96
C LEU A 929 -19.09 27.17 32.55
N ALA A 930 -17.81 27.33 32.20
CA ALA A 930 -17.39 27.75 30.87
C ALA A 930 -17.86 26.78 29.77
N ARG A 931 -17.73 25.46 30.00
CA ARG A 931 -18.22 24.40 29.09
C ARG A 931 -19.74 24.34 29.02
N LEU A 932 -20.44 24.57 30.14
CA LEU A 932 -21.90 24.65 30.16
C LEU A 932 -22.42 25.83 29.32
N ARG A 933 -21.72 26.98 29.38
CA ARG A 933 -22.06 28.19 28.60
C ARG A 933 -21.60 28.10 27.14
N ASN A 934 -20.49 27.41 26.87
CA ASN A 934 -19.90 27.22 25.55
C ASN A 934 -19.63 25.71 25.29
N PRO A 935 -20.67 24.92 25.01
CA PRO A 935 -20.52 23.50 24.71
C PRO A 935 -19.72 23.28 23.41
N LYS A 936 -19.08 22.11 23.28
CA LYS A 936 -18.29 21.72 22.10
C LYS A 936 -17.14 22.68 21.73
N ASN A 937 -16.43 23.19 22.73
CA ASN A 937 -15.32 24.12 22.53
C ASN A 937 -13.96 23.50 22.93
N ASP A 938 -13.20 23.10 21.92
CA ASP A 938 -11.83 22.59 21.94
C ASP A 938 -10.92 23.26 22.98
N LEU A 939 -10.92 24.60 23.02
CA LEU A 939 -9.95 25.37 23.80
C LEU A 939 -10.25 25.38 25.31
N LEU A 940 -11.51 25.16 25.70
CA LEU A 940 -11.90 24.96 27.10
C LEU A 940 -11.62 23.52 27.54
N TRP A 941 -11.90 22.55 26.66
CA TRP A 941 -11.54 21.16 26.89
C TRP A 941 -10.03 20.96 27.05
N LEU A 942 -9.23 21.60 26.19
CA LEU A 942 -7.77 21.57 26.23
C LEU A 942 -7.22 22.17 27.53
N GLU A 943 -7.74 23.30 28.03
CA GLU A 943 -7.27 23.81 29.33
C GLU A 943 -7.72 22.99 30.52
N ALA A 944 -8.88 22.34 30.47
CA ALA A 944 -9.26 21.39 31.53
C ALA A 944 -8.32 20.16 31.56
N VAL A 945 -7.96 19.63 30.38
CA VAL A 945 -6.95 18.57 30.24
C VAL A 945 -5.57 19.04 30.73
N ARG A 946 -5.19 20.30 30.47
CA ARG A 946 -3.92 20.87 30.96
C ARG A 946 -3.94 21.19 32.45
N LEU A 947 -5.07 21.56 33.04
CA LEU A 947 -5.19 21.79 34.49
C LEU A 947 -5.02 20.48 35.26
N GLU A 948 -5.67 19.40 34.83
CA GLU A 948 -5.42 18.08 35.44
C GLU A 948 -3.97 17.61 35.24
N ARG A 949 -3.32 17.97 34.11
CA ARG A 949 -1.88 17.76 33.87
C ARG A 949 -1.02 18.50 34.91
N ARG A 950 -1.30 19.79 35.15
CA ARG A 950 -0.57 20.64 36.11
C ARG A 950 -0.67 20.12 37.55
N HIS A 951 -1.81 19.54 37.91
CA HIS A 951 -2.05 18.94 39.24
C HIS A 951 -1.85 17.41 39.30
N GLY A 952 -1.22 16.79 38.29
CA GLY A 952 -0.81 15.38 38.30
C GLY A 952 -1.94 14.34 38.25
N ASN A 953 -3.19 14.75 37.98
CA ASN A 953 -4.35 13.85 37.99
C ASN A 953 -4.52 13.13 36.64
N ILE A 954 -3.60 12.20 36.34
CA ILE A 954 -3.55 11.47 35.06
C ILE A 954 -4.90 10.79 34.73
N LYS A 955 -5.55 10.16 35.72
CA LYS A 955 -6.85 9.48 35.50
C LYS A 955 -7.98 10.48 35.21
N GLY A 956 -8.01 11.65 35.86
CA GLY A 956 -8.94 12.72 35.51
C GLY A 956 -8.67 13.26 34.11
N GLN A 957 -7.40 13.46 33.78
CA GLN A 957 -6.94 13.96 32.50
C GLN A 957 -7.35 13.05 31.32
N GLU A 958 -7.07 11.74 31.40
CA GLU A 958 -7.45 10.77 30.36
C GLU A 958 -8.97 10.72 30.16
N ASN A 959 -9.75 10.74 31.24
CA ASN A 959 -11.21 10.75 31.18
C ASN A 959 -11.78 12.05 30.59
N LEU A 960 -11.20 13.21 30.89
CA LEU A 960 -11.60 14.50 30.30
C LEU A 960 -11.21 14.57 28.82
N LEU A 961 -10.04 14.06 28.44
CA LEU A 961 -9.60 13.99 27.04
C LEU A 961 -10.51 13.06 26.22
N ALA A 962 -10.88 11.90 26.76
CA ALA A 962 -11.81 10.98 26.11
C ALA A 962 -13.19 11.61 25.87
N LYS A 963 -13.71 12.36 26.85
CA LYS A 963 -14.95 13.16 26.68
C LYS A 963 -14.80 14.28 25.65
N ALA A 964 -13.69 15.01 25.70
CA ALA A 964 -13.39 16.08 24.76
C ALA A 964 -13.34 15.57 23.30
N LEU A 965 -12.73 14.41 23.05
CA LEU A 965 -12.68 13.78 21.73
C LEU A 965 -13.98 13.09 21.32
N GLN A 966 -14.93 12.86 22.24
CA GLN A 966 -16.30 12.43 21.92
C GLN A 966 -17.19 13.61 21.51
N GLU A 967 -17.05 14.78 22.16
CA GLU A 967 -17.76 16.00 21.77
C GLU A 967 -17.18 16.68 20.53
N CYS A 968 -15.85 16.67 20.41
CA CYS A 968 -15.06 17.40 19.42
C CYS A 968 -14.03 16.47 18.73
N PRO A 969 -14.47 15.43 17.98
CA PRO A 969 -13.57 14.46 17.35
C PRO A 969 -12.65 15.09 16.29
N ASP A 970 -13.09 16.20 15.71
CA ASP A 970 -12.41 16.96 14.66
C ASP A 970 -11.39 17.98 15.18
N SER A 971 -11.12 18.01 16.48
CA SER A 971 -10.21 18.99 17.08
C SER A 971 -8.74 18.62 16.87
N GLY A 972 -8.05 19.34 15.98
CA GLY A 972 -6.60 19.18 15.78
C GLY A 972 -5.78 19.43 17.06
N MET A 973 -6.20 20.40 17.87
CA MET A 973 -5.55 20.74 19.14
C MET A 973 -5.72 19.65 20.21
N LEU A 974 -6.90 19.05 20.34
CA LEU A 974 -7.12 17.93 21.27
C LEU A 974 -6.45 16.64 20.77
N LEU A 975 -6.44 16.40 19.47
CA LEU A 975 -5.72 15.28 18.85
C LEU A 975 -4.21 15.40 19.07
N ALA A 976 -3.63 16.61 18.93
CA ALA A 976 -2.21 16.87 19.21
C ALA A 976 -1.85 16.59 20.67
N GLU A 977 -2.64 17.10 21.64
CA GLU A 977 -2.45 16.81 23.07
C GLU A 977 -2.63 15.30 23.35
N SER A 978 -3.51 14.58 22.64
CA SER A 978 -3.65 13.12 22.79
C SER A 978 -2.40 12.33 22.36
N ILE A 979 -1.66 12.80 21.34
CA ILE A 979 -0.38 12.22 20.92
C ILE A 979 0.71 12.51 21.96
N GLU A 980 0.66 13.66 22.62
CA GLU A 980 1.58 13.99 23.72
C GLU A 980 1.36 13.12 24.96
N LEU A 981 0.10 12.83 25.31
CA LEU A 981 -0.27 12.14 26.53
C LEU A 981 -0.24 10.61 26.41
N ALA A 982 -0.45 10.05 25.21
CA ALA A 982 -0.37 8.60 25.00
C ALA A 982 1.00 8.02 25.42
N PRO A 983 1.07 6.81 26.00
CA PRO A 983 2.34 6.20 26.39
C PRO A 983 3.22 5.93 25.17
N ARG A 984 4.56 6.00 25.33
CA ARG A 984 5.56 6.01 24.23
C ARG A 984 5.35 4.90 23.19
N THR A 985 4.98 3.69 23.61
CA THR A 985 4.70 2.54 22.73
C THR A 985 3.44 2.71 21.87
N GLN A 986 2.45 3.48 22.34
CA GLN A 986 1.19 3.73 21.64
C GLN A 986 1.19 5.02 20.81
N LYS A 987 2.09 5.98 21.10
CA LYS A 987 2.15 7.28 20.40
C LYS A 987 2.11 7.16 18.87
N LYS A 988 2.85 6.21 18.28
CA LYS A 988 2.86 5.97 16.83
C LYS A 988 1.53 5.46 16.27
N ARG A 989 0.71 4.75 17.07
CA ARG A 989 -0.65 4.34 16.67
C ARG A 989 -1.61 5.52 16.77
N VAL A 990 -1.55 6.26 17.88
CA VAL A 990 -2.42 7.42 18.14
C VAL A 990 -2.16 8.54 17.12
N SER A 991 -0.90 8.78 16.72
CA SER A 991 -0.59 9.75 15.67
C SER A 991 -1.12 9.36 14.30
N LEU A 992 -1.06 8.07 13.93
CA LEU A 992 -1.66 7.58 12.69
C LEU A 992 -3.20 7.64 12.73
N GLU A 993 -3.82 7.49 13.89
CA GLU A 993 -5.27 7.67 14.05
C GLU A 993 -5.68 9.14 13.99
N ALA A 994 -4.90 10.04 14.60
CA ALA A 994 -5.12 11.49 14.55
C ALA A 994 -4.94 12.06 13.15
N LEU A 995 -3.89 11.66 12.43
CA LEU A 995 -3.69 12.02 11.01
C LEU A 995 -4.87 11.54 10.15
N LYS A 996 -5.30 10.28 10.29
CA LYS A 996 -6.50 9.76 9.60
C LYS A 996 -7.81 10.50 9.92
N LYS A 997 -7.87 11.26 11.01
CA LYS A 997 -8.98 12.19 11.30
C LYS A 997 -8.74 13.57 10.68
N LYS A 998 -7.53 14.12 10.81
CA LYS A 998 -7.09 15.38 10.17
C LYS A 998 -5.61 15.37 9.78
N ASP A 999 -5.33 15.06 8.51
CA ASP A 999 -3.99 15.09 7.92
C ASP A 999 -3.44 16.51 7.70
N ASN A 1000 -4.32 17.52 7.65
CA ASN A 1000 -3.97 18.90 7.27
C ASN A 1000 -3.89 19.88 8.46
N ASP A 1001 -3.96 19.39 9.71
CA ASP A 1001 -3.86 20.25 10.88
C ASP A 1001 -2.40 20.52 11.32
N PRO A 1002 -1.98 21.79 11.48
CA PRO A 1002 -0.61 22.12 11.88
C PRO A 1002 -0.22 21.64 13.28
N ALA A 1003 -1.16 21.58 14.25
CA ALA A 1003 -0.86 21.15 15.61
C ALA A 1003 -0.70 19.63 15.70
N VAL A 1004 -1.54 18.86 14.99
CA VAL A 1004 -1.34 17.42 14.82
C VAL A 1004 0.01 17.16 14.15
N CYS A 1005 0.32 17.82 13.03
CA CYS A 1005 1.60 17.67 12.34
C CYS A 1005 2.80 18.07 13.23
N LEU A 1006 2.66 19.07 14.11
CA LEU A 1006 3.70 19.48 15.06
C LEU A 1006 3.94 18.40 16.13
N SER A 1007 2.89 17.81 16.69
CA SER A 1007 3.02 16.70 17.64
C SER A 1007 3.67 15.46 17.00
N VAL A 1008 3.44 15.22 15.71
CA VAL A 1008 4.09 14.18 14.90
C VAL A 1008 5.56 14.50 14.63
N SER A 1009 5.88 15.77 14.33
CA SER A 1009 7.27 16.24 14.17
C SER A 1009 8.07 16.03 15.45
N ARG A 1010 7.50 16.42 16.60
CA ARG A 1010 8.08 16.19 17.94
C ARG A 1010 8.19 14.70 18.26
N LEU A 1011 7.25 13.86 17.85
CA LEU A 1011 7.35 12.39 17.98
C LEU A 1011 8.59 11.87 17.23
N PHE A 1012 8.78 12.24 15.96
CA PHE A 1012 9.96 11.81 15.21
C PHE A 1012 11.28 12.37 15.75
N TRP A 1013 11.26 13.58 16.32
CA TRP A 1013 12.41 14.16 17.03
C TRP A 1013 12.77 13.35 18.29
N HIS A 1014 11.79 13.01 19.14
CA HIS A 1014 11.99 12.13 20.30
C HIS A 1014 12.35 10.67 19.92
N GLU A 1015 12.07 10.24 18.68
CA GLU A 1015 12.59 8.98 18.11
C GLU A 1015 13.97 9.12 17.45
N ARG A 1016 14.62 10.30 17.53
CA ARG A 1016 15.91 10.67 16.89
C ARG A 1016 15.94 10.46 15.36
N LYS A 1017 14.79 10.56 14.68
CA LYS A 1017 14.67 10.36 13.22
C LYS A 1017 14.76 11.69 12.47
N VAL A 1018 15.91 12.36 12.60
CA VAL A 1018 16.19 13.73 12.12
C VAL A 1018 15.67 14.00 10.70
N THR A 1019 15.99 13.14 9.72
CA THR A 1019 15.57 13.31 8.31
C THR A 1019 14.07 13.20 8.08
N LYS A 1020 13.32 12.55 9.00
CA LYS A 1020 11.85 12.51 8.97
C LYS A 1020 11.26 13.66 9.79
N ALA A 1021 11.84 13.99 10.94
CA ALA A 1021 11.44 15.14 11.75
C ALA A 1021 11.49 16.44 10.93
N ARG A 1022 12.59 16.70 10.21
CA ARG A 1022 12.77 17.86 9.32
C ARG A 1022 11.63 18.00 8.30
N LYS A 1023 11.34 16.94 7.54
CA LYS A 1023 10.24 16.92 6.55
C LYS A 1023 8.85 17.13 7.16
N TRP A 1024 8.62 16.69 8.39
CA TRP A 1024 7.36 16.95 9.09
C TRP A 1024 7.28 18.38 9.65
N PHE A 1025 8.38 18.96 10.14
CA PHE A 1025 8.43 20.38 10.51
C PHE A 1025 8.23 21.30 9.28
N GLU A 1026 8.90 21.02 8.17
CA GLU A 1026 8.67 21.70 6.88
C GLU A 1026 7.19 21.68 6.49
N ARG A 1027 6.53 20.51 6.59
CA ARG A 1027 5.07 20.38 6.38
C ARG A 1027 4.24 21.19 7.37
N THR A 1028 4.60 21.28 8.67
CA THR A 1028 3.84 22.11 9.63
C THR A 1028 3.86 23.58 9.25
N VAL A 1029 5.02 24.08 8.81
CA VAL A 1029 5.24 25.46 8.37
C VAL A 1029 4.50 25.74 7.07
N GLN A 1030 4.53 24.81 6.11
CA GLN A 1030 3.80 24.95 4.84
C GLN A 1030 2.27 24.93 5.03
N LEU A 1031 1.75 24.12 5.97
CA LEU A 1031 0.32 24.06 6.26
C LEU A 1031 -0.22 25.35 6.90
N ASN A 1032 0.56 26.03 7.75
CA ASN A 1032 0.19 27.33 8.28
C ASN A 1032 1.41 28.17 8.73
N PRO A 1033 1.89 29.11 7.89
CA PRO A 1033 2.98 30.03 8.23
C PRO A 1033 2.68 30.97 9.41
N ASP A 1034 1.42 31.19 9.80
CA ASP A 1034 1.04 32.07 10.93
C ASP A 1034 1.15 31.36 12.30
N PHE A 1035 1.47 30.06 12.32
CA PHE A 1035 1.56 29.25 13.53
C PHE A 1035 2.95 29.32 14.19
N GLY A 1036 3.16 30.34 15.02
CA GLY A 1036 4.43 30.63 15.72
C GLY A 1036 4.96 29.53 16.63
N ASP A 1037 4.09 28.70 17.24
CA ASP A 1037 4.51 27.53 18.00
C ASP A 1037 5.25 26.51 17.09
N GLY A 1038 4.81 26.35 15.84
CA GLY A 1038 5.46 25.49 14.86
C GLY A 1038 6.87 25.98 14.50
N TRP A 1039 7.01 27.27 14.20
CA TRP A 1039 8.32 27.90 13.95
C TRP A 1039 9.29 27.78 15.13
N ALA A 1040 8.80 27.98 16.36
CA ALA A 1040 9.64 27.87 17.55
C ALA A 1040 10.19 26.44 17.74
N TYR A 1041 9.35 25.40 17.59
CA TYR A 1041 9.83 24.02 17.67
C TYR A 1041 10.74 23.64 16.49
N TYR A 1042 10.47 24.15 15.28
CA TYR A 1042 11.31 23.87 14.11
C TYR A 1042 12.70 24.50 14.25
N TYR A 1043 12.79 25.76 14.70
CA TYR A 1043 14.08 26.40 14.97
C TYR A 1043 14.80 25.73 16.16
N ALA A 1044 14.10 25.30 17.20
CA ALA A 1044 14.69 24.55 18.31
C ALA A 1044 15.23 23.17 17.87
N PHE A 1045 14.61 22.54 16.87
CA PHE A 1045 15.11 21.33 16.21
C PHE A 1045 16.38 21.62 15.40
N GLU A 1046 16.37 22.61 14.50
CA GLU A 1046 17.56 22.97 13.72
C GLU A 1046 18.71 23.54 14.57
N LEU A 1047 18.43 24.03 15.78
CA LEU A 1047 19.44 24.44 16.76
C LEU A 1047 20.17 23.24 17.40
N LYS A 1048 19.51 22.07 17.53
CA LYS A 1048 20.14 20.83 18.05
C LYS A 1048 20.68 19.90 16.95
N ASP A 1049 19.96 19.75 15.83
CA ASP A 1049 20.18 18.72 14.81
C ASP A 1049 20.43 19.30 13.38
N GLY A 1050 20.77 20.60 13.27
CA GLY A 1050 20.79 21.34 12.00
C GLY A 1050 22.03 22.22 11.74
N ASN A 1051 22.26 22.51 10.45
CA ASN A 1051 23.38 23.34 9.99
C ASN A 1051 23.07 24.84 10.12
N GLU A 1052 24.09 25.68 10.24
CA GLU A 1052 23.92 27.13 10.43
C GLU A 1052 23.13 27.82 9.29
N SER A 1053 23.37 27.42 8.04
CA SER A 1053 22.59 27.88 6.89
C SER A 1053 21.09 27.56 7.04
N GLN A 1054 20.75 26.36 7.54
CA GLN A 1054 19.37 25.94 7.76
C GLN A 1054 18.71 26.74 8.91
N ARG A 1055 19.44 26.99 10.01
CA ARG A 1055 18.96 27.85 11.12
C ARG A 1055 18.62 29.26 10.63
N ASN A 1056 19.47 29.83 9.77
CA ASN A 1056 19.27 31.16 9.20
C ASN A 1056 18.12 31.19 8.18
N ASP A 1057 17.95 30.15 7.37
CA ASP A 1057 16.82 30.01 6.44
C ASP A 1057 15.48 29.92 7.19
N VAL A 1058 15.35 29.03 8.18
CA VAL A 1058 14.13 28.92 9.03
C VAL A 1058 13.80 30.26 9.70
N LEU A 1059 14.82 30.97 10.19
CA LEU A 1059 14.67 32.29 10.80
C LEU A 1059 14.17 33.34 9.78
N ASN A 1060 14.76 33.38 8.58
CA ASN A 1060 14.34 34.31 7.53
C ASN A 1060 12.91 34.04 7.04
N ARG A 1061 12.54 32.77 6.83
CA ARG A 1061 11.16 32.39 6.47
C ARG A 1061 10.16 32.75 7.57
N CYS A 1062 10.52 32.60 8.85
CA CYS A 1062 9.69 33.02 9.98
C CYS A 1062 9.50 34.55 10.03
N VAL A 1063 10.56 35.33 9.78
CA VAL A 1063 10.48 36.80 9.67
C VAL A 1063 9.53 37.20 8.53
N ASN A 1064 9.63 36.56 7.36
CA ASN A 1064 8.75 36.79 6.22
C ASN A 1064 7.28 36.43 6.48
N ALA A 1065 7.02 35.47 7.39
CA ALA A 1065 5.67 34.99 7.71
C ALA A 1065 4.93 35.83 8.78
N GLU A 1066 5.63 36.66 9.56
CA GLU A 1066 5.08 37.45 10.68
C GLU A 1066 4.09 36.69 11.60
N PRO A 1067 4.42 35.49 12.14
CA PRO A 1067 3.45 34.65 12.85
C PRO A 1067 2.84 35.33 14.10
N ARG A 1068 1.56 35.02 14.35
CA ARG A 1068 0.71 35.67 15.37
C ARG A 1068 -0.04 34.66 16.22
N HIS A 1069 -0.31 33.47 15.66
CA HIS A 1069 -0.99 32.37 16.35
C HIS A 1069 0.00 31.38 16.98
N GLY A 1070 -0.50 30.49 17.84
CA GLY A 1070 0.32 29.65 18.72
C GLY A 1070 0.12 30.00 20.19
N SER A 1071 0.10 28.99 21.05
CA SER A 1071 -0.14 29.11 22.49
C SER A 1071 1.05 29.67 23.26
N LEU A 1072 2.27 29.22 22.93
CA LEU A 1072 3.52 29.70 23.53
C LEU A 1072 3.92 31.04 22.91
N TRP A 1073 3.79 31.16 21.59
CA TRP A 1073 4.00 32.41 20.87
C TRP A 1073 3.12 33.54 21.41
N CYS A 1074 1.82 33.27 21.62
CA CYS A 1074 0.90 34.22 22.26
C CYS A 1074 1.23 34.55 23.71
N ALA A 1075 1.87 33.64 24.47
CA ALA A 1075 2.19 33.92 25.87
C ALA A 1075 3.31 34.96 25.99
N ILE A 1076 4.34 34.85 25.15
CA ILE A 1076 5.54 35.71 25.21
C ILE A 1076 5.34 37.02 24.44
N SER A 1077 4.72 37.00 23.25
CA SER A 1077 4.43 38.22 22.47
C SER A 1077 3.45 39.19 23.14
N LYS A 1078 2.68 38.73 24.14
CA LYS A 1078 1.73 39.56 24.91
C LYS A 1078 2.30 40.10 26.22
N GLN A 1079 3.52 39.72 26.62
CA GLN A 1079 4.22 40.34 27.74
C GLN A 1079 4.65 41.76 27.34
N THR A 1080 4.34 42.75 28.18
CA THR A 1080 4.61 44.18 27.93
C THR A 1080 6.08 44.42 27.55
N ALA A 1081 7.02 43.94 28.38
CA ALA A 1081 8.46 44.08 28.18
C ALA A 1081 9.03 43.40 26.91
N ASN A 1082 8.30 42.48 26.28
CA ASN A 1082 8.72 41.80 25.05
C ASN A 1082 8.10 42.39 23.78
N ARG A 1083 7.13 43.29 23.90
CA ARG A 1083 6.28 43.74 22.80
C ARG A 1083 6.97 44.59 21.73
N LYS A 1084 8.05 45.32 22.08
CA LYS A 1084 8.88 46.09 21.13
C LYS A 1084 9.91 45.23 20.39
N LYS A 1085 10.09 43.95 20.74
CA LYS A 1085 11.14 43.10 20.19
C LYS A 1085 10.76 42.58 18.81
N SER A 1086 11.75 42.43 17.93
CA SER A 1086 11.53 41.95 16.56
C SER A 1086 10.97 40.52 16.55
N THR A 1087 10.35 40.09 15.45
CA THR A 1087 9.89 38.70 15.27
C THR A 1087 11.05 37.69 15.42
N LYS A 1088 12.26 38.07 14.99
CA LYS A 1088 13.50 37.32 15.17
C LYS A 1088 13.87 37.10 16.64
N ASP A 1089 13.69 38.11 17.48
CA ASP A 1089 14.05 38.02 18.90
C ASP A 1089 12.92 37.45 19.76
N LEU A 1090 11.66 37.68 19.39
CA LEU A 1090 10.51 36.96 19.92
C LEU A 1090 10.65 35.45 19.69
N LEU A 1091 11.06 35.01 18.49
CA LEU A 1091 11.30 33.60 18.23
C LEU A 1091 12.40 33.02 19.14
N LYS A 1092 13.52 33.73 19.32
CA LYS A 1092 14.58 33.29 20.25
C LYS A 1092 14.08 33.16 21.69
N LEU A 1093 13.23 34.09 22.15
CA LEU A 1093 12.64 34.07 23.50
C LEU A 1093 11.63 32.92 23.66
N VAL A 1094 10.80 32.65 22.64
CA VAL A 1094 9.90 31.49 22.65
C VAL A 1094 10.70 30.19 22.66
N VAL A 1095 11.77 30.09 21.86
CA VAL A 1095 12.70 28.94 21.85
C VAL A 1095 13.36 28.74 23.21
N ALA A 1096 13.86 29.80 23.86
CA ALA A 1096 14.44 29.74 25.21
C ALA A 1096 13.43 29.33 26.30
N SER A 1097 12.12 29.52 26.07
CA SER A 1097 11.07 29.04 26.97
C SER A 1097 10.72 27.55 26.80
N LEU A 1098 11.23 26.88 25.75
CA LEU A 1098 10.90 25.48 25.49
C LEU A 1098 11.65 24.54 26.46
N PRO A 1099 10.94 23.67 27.21
CA PRO A 1099 11.55 22.73 28.15
C PRO A 1099 12.41 21.64 27.49
N VAL A 1100 12.49 21.62 26.15
CA VAL A 1100 13.35 20.71 25.38
C VAL A 1100 14.80 21.20 25.32
N LEU A 1101 15.05 22.49 25.58
CA LEU A 1101 16.40 23.05 25.72
C LEU A 1101 16.90 22.96 27.17
N ASN A 1102 16.02 23.15 28.16
CA ASN A 1102 16.33 23.05 29.59
C ASN A 1102 16.40 21.58 30.10
N GLN A 1103 16.85 20.67 29.23
CA GLN A 1103 17.16 19.27 29.53
C GLN A 1103 18.57 18.99 29.04
N GLU A 1104 19.53 19.43 29.86
CA GLU A 1104 20.91 18.98 29.93
C GLU A 1104 21.09 18.21 31.26
#